data_AF-A0A5K1UT30-F1
#
_entry.id   AF-A0A5K1UT30-F1
#
_cell.length_a   1.000
_cell.length_b   1.000
_cell.length_c   1.000
_cell.angle_alpha   90.00
_cell.angle_beta   90.00
_cell.angle_gamma   90.00
#
_symmetry.space_group_name_H-M   'P 1'
#
loop_
_entity.id
_entity.type
_entity.pdbx_description
1 polymer ?
#
loop_
_entity_poly.entity_id
_entity_poly.type
_entity_poly.pdbx_seq_one_letter_code
_entity_poly.pdbx_strand_id
1 'polypeptide(L)'
;MKNAEGMYNESRSEEERIQGSTYHGKSLNEMGRKPCGSQVSTDDNVSNGAGSHEDTDSKDRGLDQNDESDLPGEDSPQEQGNSEEAAKEEDPTVEESTEGSTNVDAPQTGDTPSEDAKKNISIELLKICDALKNLGNKYFKENNYLTSLKYYTEAIDLIKKVYEVNDPVCMDVLNNLSVEALSNEISIEEEDMKLLQEFYLNSGMNKKSEFISVKETDMHIYYTNRSFCHMKLENYGSSIEDIDEALKINPLYAKAYYRKGCSFLMLSDLKSASDCFQKVLKLTKDKNSEIKLKQCKKLLFEQQFQKAIELEQKLPYYETVVLDSLKIENVKAPIYDRNNLSIDFLQKVAEYISVPNQRLNKKCVCAIILDVIKLLKELPTLVRLNLQEDETLTICGDIHGQFYDLLNIMKINGYPSETNSYLFNGDFVDRGSFSVEVIIFLFLAKLTFPNNVHLTRGNHETDNMNKLYGFLGELQEKYDEKMHALFSDSFKFLPLAYVLNDTIFICHGGIPSKTDTTLEDIEKIDRNTEPMDEGIMTDLLWSDPNEEKGFKPSKRGIGFSFGTDITESFLKRNNLSLIIRSHEVRDEGYSIEQNGMLYTVFSAPNYCDIMKNKGAFLKFKGRSVKPNCVTFTEVKHPNVPSLKYAHNLYQNI
;
A
#
# COMPACT_ATOMS: atom_id res chain seq x y z
N MET A 1 -47.53 4.99 43.66
CA MET A 1 -48.25 4.26 44.74
C MET A 1 -47.36 3.12 45.19
N LYS A 2 -47.04 3.02 46.49
CA LYS A 2 -46.20 1.97 47.14
C LYS A 2 -44.73 1.95 46.66
N ASN A 3 -43.64 1.97 47.45
CA ASN A 3 -43.27 1.65 48.86
C ASN A 3 -42.40 0.38 48.96
N ALA A 4 -41.50 0.37 49.96
CA ALA A 4 -40.37 -0.57 50.22
C ALA A 4 -39.13 -0.26 49.35
N GLU A 5 -37.97 0.21 49.85
CA GLU A 5 -37.33 0.21 51.19
C GLU A 5 -37.02 -1.18 51.79
N GLY A 6 -35.76 -1.42 52.21
CA GLY A 6 -35.43 -2.62 53.01
C GLY A 6 -33.96 -3.06 53.12
N MET A 7 -33.16 -2.35 53.95
CA MET A 7 -31.98 -2.85 54.71
C MET A 7 -30.71 -3.31 53.92
N TYR A 8 -29.45 -3.06 54.31
CA TYR A 8 -28.68 -2.96 55.59
C TYR A 8 -27.96 -4.25 56.04
N ASN A 9 -26.62 -4.26 55.83
CA ASN A 9 -25.51 -4.66 56.74
C ASN A 9 -24.28 -5.02 55.86
N GLU A 10 -23.07 -4.48 56.00
CA GLU A 10 -22.18 -4.19 57.16
C GLU A 10 -21.28 -5.35 57.64
N SER A 11 -20.02 -5.27 57.19
CA SER A 11 -18.79 -5.37 58.00
C SER A 11 -18.07 -6.72 58.21
N ARG A 12 -16.76 -6.55 58.44
CA ARG A 12 -15.68 -7.49 58.86
C ARG A 12 -15.17 -8.50 57.81
N SER A 13 -13.87 -8.67 57.53
CA SER A 13 -12.54 -8.33 58.12
C SER A 13 -11.85 -9.42 58.96
N GLU A 14 -10.80 -10.00 58.38
CA GLU A 14 -9.56 -10.59 58.95
C GLU A 14 -8.79 -11.14 57.72
N GLU A 15 -7.50 -10.87 57.43
CA GLU A 15 -6.25 -10.87 58.21
C GLU A 15 -5.88 -12.24 58.83
N GLU A 16 -5.08 -13.03 58.10
CA GLU A 16 -3.71 -13.47 58.47
C GLU A 16 -3.09 -14.20 57.24
N ARG A 17 -1.90 -13.82 56.74
CA ARG A 17 -0.53 -14.16 57.19
C ARG A 17 -0.20 -15.66 57.20
N ILE A 18 0.82 -16.06 56.42
CA ILE A 18 2.11 -16.60 56.92
C ILE A 18 3.10 -16.85 55.76
N GLN A 19 4.36 -16.45 55.99
CA GLN A 19 5.68 -16.90 55.46
C GLN A 19 5.80 -17.55 54.05
N GLY A 20 6.84 -17.31 53.25
CA GLY A 20 8.04 -16.47 53.42
C GLY A 20 9.35 -17.24 53.23
N SER A 21 10.18 -16.84 52.26
CA SER A 21 11.53 -17.37 52.05
C SER A 21 12.52 -16.28 51.64
N THR A 22 13.39 -15.88 52.57
CA THR A 22 14.52 -14.97 52.29
C THR A 22 15.75 -15.76 51.84
N TYR A 23 16.44 -15.26 50.83
CA TYR A 23 17.84 -15.62 50.56
C TYR A 23 18.69 -14.36 50.67
N HIS A 24 19.84 -14.47 51.34
CA HIS A 24 20.69 -13.32 51.63
C HIS A 24 22.17 -13.70 51.67
N GLY A 25 23.00 -12.90 51.00
CA GLY A 25 24.43 -12.79 51.26
C GLY A 25 25.34 -13.87 50.67
N LYS A 26 26.23 -13.43 49.77
CA LYS A 26 27.66 -13.37 50.11
C LYS A 26 28.40 -12.33 49.27
N SER A 27 28.90 -11.31 49.94
CA SER A 27 29.99 -10.46 49.45
C SER A 27 31.33 -11.09 49.90
N LEU A 28 32.40 -10.86 49.15
CA LEU A 28 33.77 -11.11 49.57
C LEU A 28 34.68 -9.96 49.10
N ASN A 29 35.54 -9.49 50.00
CA ASN A 29 36.42 -8.35 49.78
C ASN A 29 37.74 -8.73 49.10
N GLU A 30 38.31 -7.73 48.42
CA GLU A 30 39.74 -7.37 48.37
C GLU A 30 40.81 -8.48 48.25
N MET A 31 41.56 -8.42 47.13
CA MET A 31 43.01 -8.22 47.23
C MET A 31 43.55 -7.61 45.92
N GLY A 32 44.27 -6.48 46.01
CA GLY A 32 44.77 -5.76 44.84
C GLY A 32 46.24 -6.06 44.51
N ARG A 33 46.63 -5.92 43.24
CA ARG A 33 48.02 -5.79 42.78
C ARG A 33 48.15 -4.87 41.56
N LYS A 34 48.86 -3.75 41.76
CA LYS A 34 49.62 -3.00 40.74
C LYS A 34 51.11 -3.14 41.09
N PRO A 35 52.04 -2.76 40.20
CA PRO A 35 52.07 -2.98 38.76
C PRO A 35 53.38 -3.69 38.36
N CYS A 36 53.60 -3.94 37.06
CA CYS A 36 54.95 -4.08 36.53
C CYS A 36 55.01 -3.41 35.15
N GLY A 37 56.15 -2.81 34.81
CA GLY A 37 56.32 -2.10 33.55
C GLY A 37 57.78 -2.02 33.13
N SER A 38 57.98 -2.02 31.82
CA SER A 38 59.24 -1.81 31.10
C SER A 38 58.83 -1.21 29.75
N GLN A 39 59.17 0.05 29.47
CA GLN A 39 60.39 0.44 28.75
C GLN A 39 60.42 -0.11 27.31
N VAL A 40 60.24 0.69 26.26
CA VAL A 40 60.95 1.92 25.78
C VAL A 40 62.03 1.58 24.74
N SER A 41 61.68 1.86 23.49
CA SER A 41 62.50 2.33 22.36
C SER A 41 61.47 2.82 21.32
N THR A 42 61.44 4.08 20.84
CA THR A 42 62.45 4.77 20.01
C THR A 42 62.83 3.89 18.79
N ASP A 43 62.76 4.37 17.55
CA ASP A 43 63.50 5.52 17.03
C ASP A 43 62.77 6.29 15.90
N ASP A 44 63.28 7.47 15.57
CA ASP A 44 62.83 8.32 14.46
C ASP A 44 63.41 7.91 13.09
N ASN A 45 62.72 8.30 12.01
CA ASN A 45 63.23 8.98 10.78
C ASN A 45 62.12 8.89 9.69
N VAL A 46 61.60 9.95 9.04
CA VAL A 46 62.17 11.13 8.35
C VAL A 46 62.32 10.93 6.82
N SER A 47 61.34 11.50 6.12
CA SER A 47 61.43 12.18 4.80
C SER A 47 61.37 11.40 3.47
N ASN A 48 60.76 12.12 2.51
CA ASN A 48 60.99 12.13 1.05
C ASN A 48 60.51 10.95 0.18
N GLY A 49 59.92 11.31 -0.96
CA GLY A 49 59.56 10.36 -2.04
C GLY A 49 58.33 10.81 -2.83
N ALA A 50 58.46 11.80 -3.72
CA ALA A 50 57.43 12.04 -4.73
C ALA A 50 57.56 11.00 -5.86
N GLY A 51 56.45 10.40 -6.27
CA GLY A 51 56.40 9.40 -7.32
C GLY A 51 55.08 9.46 -8.07
N SER A 52 55.12 10.02 -9.28
CA SER A 52 53.97 10.05 -10.20
C SER A 52 53.77 8.70 -10.86
N HIS A 53 52.53 8.21 -10.88
CA HIS A 53 52.07 7.34 -11.95
C HIS A 53 50.68 7.79 -12.39
N GLU A 54 50.62 8.26 -13.63
CA GLU A 54 49.40 8.16 -14.43
C GLU A 54 49.30 6.70 -14.86
N ASP A 55 48.14 6.08 -14.68
CA ASP A 55 47.74 4.91 -15.45
C ASP A 55 46.41 5.23 -16.13
N THR A 56 46.39 5.02 -17.45
CA THR A 56 45.22 5.25 -18.31
C THR A 56 44.39 3.98 -18.43
N ASP A 57 43.30 4.09 -19.19
CA ASP A 57 42.34 3.03 -19.52
C ASP A 57 41.42 2.56 -18.37
N SER A 58 40.18 2.13 -18.65
CA SER A 58 39.53 1.97 -19.96
C SER A 58 38.14 2.62 -19.99
N LYS A 59 37.64 2.89 -21.19
CA LYS A 59 36.24 3.27 -21.41
C LYS A 59 35.37 2.03 -21.25
N ASP A 60 34.42 2.06 -20.32
CA ASP A 60 33.17 1.34 -20.52
C ASP A 60 31.98 2.27 -20.20
N ARG A 61 31.26 2.64 -21.26
CA ARG A 61 30.00 3.40 -21.22
C ARG A 61 29.05 2.72 -22.21
N GLY A 62 28.68 1.49 -21.88
CA GLY A 62 27.79 0.65 -22.67
C GLY A 62 26.32 0.78 -22.27
N LEU A 63 25.56 1.54 -23.05
CA LEU A 63 24.14 1.28 -23.36
C LEU A 63 23.13 1.19 -22.18
N ASP A 64 22.65 2.34 -21.71
CA ASP A 64 21.29 2.47 -21.18
C ASP A 64 20.50 3.50 -22.02
N GLN A 65 19.85 3.00 -23.08
CA GLN A 65 18.83 3.69 -23.88
C GLN A 65 17.90 2.62 -24.47
N ASN A 66 16.76 2.34 -23.83
CA ASN A 66 15.58 1.63 -24.38
C ASN A 66 14.45 1.50 -23.32
N ASP A 67 13.97 2.63 -22.77
CA ASP A 67 12.84 2.65 -21.81
C ASP A 67 11.77 3.69 -22.25
N GLU A 68 11.00 3.37 -23.31
CA GLU A 68 9.81 4.13 -23.74
C GLU A 68 8.54 3.25 -23.87
N SER A 69 8.63 1.93 -23.64
CA SER A 69 7.63 0.94 -24.07
C SER A 69 6.46 0.68 -23.11
N ASP A 70 6.52 1.14 -21.86
CA ASP A 70 5.48 0.87 -20.86
C ASP A 70 4.27 1.84 -20.90
N LEU A 71 4.30 2.84 -21.78
CA LEU A 71 3.21 3.80 -21.95
C LEU A 71 1.86 3.14 -22.32
N PRO A 72 0.71 3.83 -22.08
CA PRO A 72 -0.65 3.31 -22.32
C PRO A 72 -1.09 3.14 -23.81
N GLY A 73 -0.27 2.49 -24.64
CA GLY A 73 -0.69 1.99 -25.96
C GLY A 73 -0.77 3.05 -27.07
N GLU A 74 0.37 3.29 -27.72
CA GLU A 74 0.48 3.99 -29.00
C GLU A 74 1.05 3.02 -30.06
N ASP A 75 0.23 2.06 -30.48
CA ASP A 75 0.54 1.12 -31.58
C ASP A 75 -0.35 1.44 -32.78
N SER A 76 0.23 1.48 -33.98
CA SER A 76 -0.52 1.58 -35.25
C SER A 76 0.14 0.70 -36.33
N PRO A 77 -0.62 -0.18 -37.01
CA PRO A 77 -0.02 -1.19 -37.89
C PRO A 77 0.33 -0.60 -39.28
N GLN A 78 1.61 -0.44 -39.56
CA GLN A 78 2.11 -0.34 -40.94
C GLN A 78 2.54 -1.71 -41.45
N GLU A 79 1.64 -2.39 -42.16
CA GLU A 79 2.00 -3.56 -42.97
C GLU A 79 2.90 -3.12 -44.14
N GLN A 80 4.18 -3.48 -44.11
CA GLN A 80 5.01 -3.56 -45.31
C GLN A 80 5.03 -5.00 -45.80
N GLY A 81 4.17 -5.30 -46.77
CA GLY A 81 4.14 -6.62 -47.39
C GLY A 81 5.41 -6.90 -48.19
N ASN A 82 6.00 -8.07 -47.98
CA ASN A 82 7.02 -8.62 -48.86
C ASN A 82 6.52 -9.95 -49.41
N SER A 83 6.43 -10.05 -50.73
CA SER A 83 6.08 -11.29 -51.45
C SER A 83 7.33 -12.15 -51.64
N GLU A 84 7.26 -13.42 -51.26
CA GLU A 84 8.21 -14.44 -51.71
C GLU A 84 7.48 -15.74 -52.06
N GLU A 85 8.05 -16.52 -52.98
CA GLU A 85 7.31 -17.47 -53.80
C GLU A 85 7.10 -18.86 -53.15
N ALA A 86 6.04 -19.55 -53.58
CA ALA A 86 5.72 -20.88 -53.10
C ALA A 86 6.61 -21.96 -53.73
N ALA A 87 7.18 -22.84 -52.90
CA ALA A 87 7.70 -24.15 -53.32
C ALA A 87 6.70 -25.24 -52.90
N LYS A 88 6.43 -26.19 -53.80
CA LYS A 88 5.56 -27.34 -53.56
C LYS A 88 6.33 -28.51 -52.94
N GLU A 89 5.67 -29.27 -52.09
CA GLU A 89 5.75 -30.75 -52.14
C GLU A 89 4.33 -31.34 -52.07
N GLU A 90 4.05 -32.29 -52.95
CA GLU A 90 2.89 -33.20 -52.93
C GLU A 90 3.34 -34.45 -52.14
N ASP A 91 2.49 -35.22 -51.44
CA ASP A 91 1.72 -36.39 -51.94
C ASP A 91 1.18 -37.19 -50.70
N PRO A 92 0.36 -38.27 -50.79
CA PRO A 92 -1.08 -38.19 -51.07
C PRO A 92 -2.01 -38.95 -50.07
N THR A 93 -3.32 -38.76 -50.31
CA THR A 93 -4.49 -39.64 -50.10
C THR A 93 -4.45 -40.88 -49.17
N VAL A 94 -5.53 -41.05 -48.39
CA VAL A 94 -6.09 -42.37 -48.01
C VAL A 94 -7.63 -42.35 -48.18
N GLU A 95 -8.20 -43.47 -48.64
CA GLU A 95 -9.62 -43.72 -48.93
C GLU A 95 -10.22 -44.73 -47.92
N GLU A 96 -11.54 -44.92 -47.73
CA GLU A 96 -12.73 -44.27 -48.33
C GLU A 96 -13.54 -43.60 -47.17
N SER A 97 -14.84 -43.74 -46.86
CA SER A 97 -15.98 -44.44 -47.48
C SER A 97 -17.32 -43.69 -47.38
N THR A 98 -18.29 -44.06 -48.21
CA THR A 98 -19.68 -43.55 -48.16
C THR A 98 -20.71 -44.59 -47.71
N GLU A 99 -21.67 -44.18 -46.89
CA GLU A 99 -23.04 -44.70 -46.92
C GLU A 99 -24.03 -43.53 -46.87
N GLY A 100 -25.14 -43.65 -47.60
CA GLY A 100 -26.17 -42.62 -47.67
C GLY A 100 -27.57 -43.22 -47.81
N SER A 101 -28.57 -42.45 -47.37
CA SER A 101 -30.00 -42.74 -47.62
C SER A 101 -30.71 -41.46 -48.07
N THR A 102 -31.80 -41.60 -48.81
CA THR A 102 -32.32 -40.52 -49.67
C THR A 102 -33.78 -40.15 -49.41
N ASN A 103 -34.05 -38.85 -49.53
CA ASN A 103 -35.37 -38.19 -49.66
C ASN A 103 -36.22 -38.21 -48.35
N VAL A 104 -37.18 -37.31 -48.12
CA VAL A 104 -38.06 -36.57 -49.04
C VAL A 104 -38.26 -35.10 -48.61
N ASP A 105 -38.51 -34.21 -49.57
CA ASP A 105 -38.82 -32.78 -49.36
C ASP A 105 -40.11 -32.50 -48.55
N ALA A 106 -40.02 -31.51 -47.65
CA ALA A 106 -41.14 -30.72 -47.11
C ALA A 106 -40.59 -29.34 -46.65
N PRO A 107 -41.42 -28.28 -46.53
CA PRO A 107 -41.10 -26.98 -47.13
C PRO A 107 -40.24 -26.05 -46.26
N GLN A 108 -39.69 -25.02 -46.91
CA GLN A 108 -38.93 -23.92 -46.30
C GLN A 108 -39.69 -23.26 -45.14
N THR A 109 -39.26 -23.51 -43.91
CA THR A 109 -39.44 -22.59 -42.79
C THR A 109 -38.29 -21.57 -42.85
N GLY A 110 -38.62 -20.29 -43.04
CA GLY A 110 -37.61 -19.25 -43.27
C GLY A 110 -36.65 -19.08 -42.09
N ASP A 111 -35.41 -18.68 -42.38
CA ASP A 111 -34.36 -18.45 -41.40
C ASP A 111 -34.79 -17.41 -40.35
N THR A 112 -35.05 -17.88 -39.13
CA THR A 112 -34.90 -17.03 -37.94
C THR A 112 -33.42 -16.67 -37.84
N PRO A 113 -33.04 -15.37 -37.83
CA PRO A 113 -31.66 -14.99 -37.59
C PRO A 113 -31.18 -15.58 -36.25
N SER A 114 -29.95 -16.08 -36.20
CA SER A 114 -29.35 -16.51 -34.93
C SER A 114 -29.31 -15.33 -33.95
N GLU A 115 -29.48 -15.58 -32.66
CA GLU A 115 -29.55 -14.53 -31.63
C GLU A 115 -28.25 -13.70 -31.52
N ASP A 116 -27.13 -14.21 -32.03
CA ASP A 116 -25.86 -13.49 -32.16
C ASP A 116 -25.96 -12.27 -33.11
N ALA A 117 -26.91 -12.27 -34.04
CA ALA A 117 -27.02 -11.27 -35.11
C ALA A 117 -27.72 -9.96 -34.67
N LYS A 118 -27.23 -9.31 -33.59
CA LYS A 118 -27.40 -7.87 -33.25
C LYS A 118 -26.78 -7.44 -31.91
N LYS A 119 -25.51 -7.75 -31.65
CA LYS A 119 -24.72 -7.07 -30.59
C LYS A 119 -23.46 -6.46 -31.17
N ASN A 120 -23.63 -5.32 -31.81
CA ASN A 120 -22.59 -4.62 -32.55
C ASN A 120 -22.51 -3.15 -32.11
N ILE A 121 -21.29 -2.63 -31.98
CA ILE A 121 -21.02 -1.23 -31.64
C ILE A 121 -20.87 -0.43 -32.93
N SER A 122 -21.41 0.80 -32.96
CA SER A 122 -21.14 1.75 -34.04
C SER A 122 -19.70 2.28 -33.98
N ILE A 123 -19.13 2.56 -35.15
CA ILE A 123 -17.77 3.16 -35.23
C ILE A 123 -17.72 4.54 -34.53
N GLU A 124 -18.80 5.32 -34.54
CA GLU A 124 -18.78 6.65 -33.93
C GLU A 124 -18.76 6.56 -32.39
N LEU A 125 -19.47 5.58 -31.79
CA LEU A 125 -19.32 5.29 -30.35
C LEU A 125 -17.92 4.73 -30.02
N LEU A 126 -17.32 3.90 -30.88
CA LEU A 126 -15.94 3.45 -30.69
C LEU A 126 -14.92 4.60 -30.74
N LYS A 127 -15.10 5.60 -31.62
CA LYS A 127 -14.26 6.82 -31.61
C LYS A 127 -14.44 7.64 -30.33
N ILE A 128 -15.65 7.72 -29.78
CA ILE A 128 -15.91 8.38 -28.49
C ILE A 128 -15.18 7.64 -27.37
N CYS A 129 -15.25 6.31 -27.34
CA CYS A 129 -14.56 5.50 -26.34
C CYS A 129 -13.03 5.57 -26.49
N ASP A 130 -12.51 5.65 -27.73
CA ASP A 130 -11.08 5.86 -27.95
C ASP A 130 -10.63 7.26 -27.53
N ALA A 131 -11.43 8.31 -27.77
CA ALA A 131 -11.17 9.66 -27.29
C ALA A 131 -11.15 9.75 -25.76
N LEU A 132 -12.07 9.05 -25.07
CA LEU A 132 -12.05 8.88 -23.62
C LEU A 132 -10.80 8.11 -23.14
N LYS A 133 -10.43 7.02 -23.81
CA LYS A 133 -9.16 6.31 -23.57
C LYS A 133 -7.95 7.24 -23.78
N ASN A 134 -7.98 8.14 -24.76
CA ASN A 134 -6.90 9.11 -25.01
C ASN A 134 -6.84 10.23 -23.94
N LEU A 135 -7.97 10.67 -23.37
CA LEU A 135 -7.99 11.47 -22.14
C LEU A 135 -7.40 10.69 -20.95
N GLY A 136 -7.76 9.42 -20.80
CA GLY A 136 -7.15 8.51 -19.84
C GLY A 136 -5.62 8.46 -19.98
N ASN A 137 -5.13 8.30 -21.21
CA ASN A 137 -3.71 8.29 -21.56
C ASN A 137 -3.02 9.63 -21.20
N LYS A 138 -3.66 10.79 -21.45
CA LYS A 138 -3.15 12.12 -21.03
C LYS A 138 -2.97 12.19 -19.52
N TYR A 139 -4.04 11.94 -18.76
CA TYR A 139 -3.98 12.07 -17.31
C TYR A 139 -3.03 11.06 -16.67
N PHE A 140 -2.83 9.89 -17.29
CA PHE A 140 -1.79 8.94 -16.90
C PHE A 140 -0.37 9.54 -17.05
N LYS A 141 -0.08 10.17 -18.21
CA LYS A 141 1.20 10.86 -18.47
C LYS A 141 1.41 12.08 -17.54
N GLU A 142 0.33 12.65 -16.99
CA GLU A 142 0.35 13.74 -16.01
C GLU A 142 0.43 13.24 -14.54
N ASN A 143 0.52 11.92 -14.31
CA ASN A 143 0.43 11.23 -13.02
C ASN A 143 -0.89 11.43 -12.24
N ASN A 144 -1.95 11.92 -12.88
CA ASN A 144 -3.28 11.99 -12.30
C ASN A 144 -4.02 10.66 -12.55
N TYR A 145 -3.68 9.65 -11.75
CA TYR A 145 -4.21 8.30 -11.94
C TYR A 145 -5.71 8.19 -11.62
N LEU A 146 -6.28 9.09 -10.80
CA LEU A 146 -7.71 9.12 -10.47
C LEU A 146 -8.56 9.60 -11.66
N THR A 147 -8.23 10.75 -12.27
CA THR A 147 -8.91 11.22 -13.48
C THR A 147 -8.65 10.30 -14.68
N SER A 148 -7.47 9.66 -14.72
CA SER A 148 -7.17 8.62 -15.72
C SER A 148 -8.06 7.38 -15.56
N LEU A 149 -8.20 6.86 -14.33
CA LEU A 149 -9.08 5.75 -13.97
C LEU A 149 -10.55 6.02 -14.33
N LYS A 150 -11.03 7.25 -14.05
CA LYS A 150 -12.35 7.73 -14.47
C LYS A 150 -12.54 7.57 -15.98
N TYR A 151 -11.69 8.18 -16.82
CA TYR A 151 -11.93 8.17 -18.26
C TYR A 151 -11.79 6.81 -18.94
N TYR A 152 -10.93 5.91 -18.44
CA TYR A 152 -10.98 4.51 -18.92
C TYR A 152 -12.26 3.78 -18.48
N THR A 153 -12.80 4.09 -17.30
CA THR A 153 -14.05 3.48 -16.82
C THR A 153 -15.24 3.92 -17.67
N GLU A 154 -15.39 5.22 -17.94
CA GLU A 154 -16.46 5.71 -18.81
C GLU A 154 -16.37 5.09 -20.23
N ALA A 155 -15.16 4.95 -20.78
CA ALA A 155 -14.94 4.30 -22.08
C ALA A 155 -15.32 2.81 -22.09
N ILE A 156 -14.99 2.08 -21.02
CA ILE A 156 -15.35 0.67 -20.85
C ILE A 156 -16.86 0.53 -20.66
N ASP A 157 -17.46 1.30 -19.76
CA ASP A 157 -18.86 1.14 -19.36
C ASP A 157 -19.82 1.56 -20.49
N LEU A 158 -19.47 2.54 -21.32
CA LEU A 158 -20.21 2.84 -22.56
C LEU A 158 -20.26 1.63 -23.51
N ILE A 159 -19.15 0.90 -23.67
CA ILE A 159 -19.13 -0.33 -24.48
C ILE A 159 -19.90 -1.44 -23.76
N LYS A 160 -19.68 -1.67 -22.45
CA LYS A 160 -20.36 -2.73 -21.69
C LYS A 160 -21.88 -2.57 -21.70
N LYS A 161 -22.41 -1.34 -21.60
CA LYS A 161 -23.84 -1.04 -21.71
C LYS A 161 -24.46 -1.67 -22.99
N VAL A 162 -23.77 -1.61 -24.13
CA VAL A 162 -24.24 -2.18 -25.43
C VAL A 162 -24.33 -3.72 -25.42
N TYR A 163 -23.61 -4.41 -24.53
CA TYR A 163 -23.59 -5.89 -24.50
C TYR A 163 -24.32 -6.50 -23.30
N GLU A 164 -24.26 -5.87 -22.14
CA GLU A 164 -24.85 -6.39 -20.90
C GLU A 164 -26.31 -5.96 -20.72
N VAL A 165 -26.69 -4.79 -21.24
CA VAL A 165 -28.08 -4.32 -21.20
C VAL A 165 -28.83 -4.85 -22.41
N ASN A 166 -29.68 -5.87 -22.22
CA ASN A 166 -30.60 -6.38 -23.25
C ASN A 166 -31.80 -5.42 -23.49
N ASP A 167 -31.53 -4.13 -23.68
CA ASP A 167 -32.53 -3.12 -24.07
C ASP A 167 -32.19 -2.55 -25.46
N PRO A 168 -32.99 -2.87 -26.50
CA PRO A 168 -32.82 -2.31 -27.84
C PRO A 168 -32.87 -0.78 -27.90
N VAL A 169 -33.58 -0.11 -27.00
CA VAL A 169 -33.65 1.36 -26.96
C VAL A 169 -32.34 1.95 -26.44
N CYS A 170 -31.80 1.38 -25.35
CA CYS A 170 -30.49 1.77 -24.82
C CYS A 170 -29.37 1.53 -25.87
N MET A 171 -29.37 0.37 -26.54
CA MET A 171 -28.40 0.08 -27.60
C MET A 171 -28.49 1.06 -28.79
N ASP A 172 -29.69 1.46 -29.21
CA ASP A 172 -29.88 2.42 -30.31
C ASP A 172 -29.48 3.86 -29.90
N VAL A 173 -29.80 4.28 -28.67
CA VAL A 173 -29.35 5.58 -28.12
C VAL A 173 -27.83 5.66 -28.06
N LEU A 174 -27.16 4.61 -27.54
CA LEU A 174 -25.69 4.59 -27.44
C LEU A 174 -25.02 4.52 -28.82
N ASN A 175 -25.52 3.71 -29.74
CA ASN A 175 -24.93 3.61 -31.08
C ASN A 175 -25.10 4.90 -31.93
N ASN A 176 -26.09 5.74 -31.60
CA ASN A 176 -26.31 7.06 -32.21
C ASN A 176 -25.79 8.23 -31.34
N LEU A 177 -25.03 7.97 -30.26
CA LEU A 177 -24.50 8.99 -29.36
C LEU A 177 -23.50 9.90 -30.09
N SER A 178 -23.68 11.22 -29.97
CA SER A 178 -22.72 12.21 -30.48
C SER A 178 -21.80 12.72 -29.36
N VAL A 179 -20.65 13.27 -29.76
CA VAL A 179 -19.66 13.88 -28.86
C VAL A 179 -20.28 14.99 -28.00
N GLU A 180 -21.18 15.78 -28.58
CA GLU A 180 -21.86 16.88 -27.89
C GLU A 180 -22.91 16.33 -26.89
N ALA A 181 -23.58 15.25 -27.25
CA ALA A 181 -24.59 14.59 -26.42
C ALA A 181 -24.00 13.79 -25.24
N LEU A 182 -22.71 13.40 -25.31
CA LEU A 182 -21.98 12.65 -24.29
C LEU A 182 -22.07 13.27 -22.88
N SER A 183 -22.12 14.61 -22.82
CA SER A 183 -22.28 15.38 -21.58
C SER A 183 -23.58 15.12 -20.79
N ASN A 184 -24.56 14.42 -21.39
CA ASN A 184 -25.78 13.98 -20.71
C ASN A 184 -25.65 12.57 -20.10
N GLU A 185 -24.69 11.77 -20.57
CA GLU A 185 -24.43 10.40 -20.10
C GLU A 185 -23.37 10.37 -18.99
N ILE A 186 -22.32 11.19 -19.11
CA ILE A 186 -21.14 11.17 -18.24
C ILE A 186 -20.66 12.58 -17.87
N SER A 187 -20.06 12.72 -16.68
CA SER A 187 -19.66 14.02 -16.14
C SER A 187 -18.27 14.44 -16.65
N ILE A 188 -18.19 15.40 -17.56
CA ILE A 188 -16.95 15.89 -18.18
C ILE A 188 -16.79 17.41 -17.93
N GLU A 189 -15.56 17.86 -17.68
CA GLU A 189 -15.25 19.29 -17.53
C GLU A 189 -15.12 20.01 -18.89
N GLU A 190 -15.34 21.32 -18.93
CA GLU A 190 -15.38 22.09 -20.19
C GLU A 190 -14.01 22.14 -20.93
N GLU A 191 -12.91 21.86 -20.24
CA GLU A 191 -11.58 21.74 -20.86
C GLU A 191 -11.38 20.36 -21.50
N ASP A 192 -11.65 19.28 -20.75
CA ASP A 192 -11.60 17.91 -21.25
C ASP A 192 -12.58 17.66 -22.40
N MET A 193 -13.75 18.27 -22.38
CA MET A 193 -14.74 18.14 -23.46
C MET A 193 -14.21 18.68 -24.81
N LYS A 194 -13.40 19.74 -24.79
CA LYS A 194 -12.76 20.28 -26.01
C LYS A 194 -11.69 19.31 -26.53
N LEU A 195 -10.87 18.77 -25.63
CA LEU A 195 -9.81 17.84 -25.98
C LEU A 195 -10.36 16.48 -26.44
N LEU A 196 -11.48 16.01 -25.87
CA LEU A 196 -12.21 14.84 -26.34
C LEU A 196 -12.68 15.02 -27.78
N GLN A 197 -13.23 16.19 -28.11
CA GLN A 197 -13.67 16.51 -29.47
C GLN A 197 -12.47 16.56 -30.45
N GLU A 198 -11.30 17.05 -30.03
CA GLU A 198 -10.06 16.97 -30.81
C GLU A 198 -9.60 15.51 -31.03
N PHE A 199 -9.53 14.68 -29.99
CA PHE A 199 -9.15 13.27 -30.12
C PHE A 199 -10.14 12.46 -30.98
N TYR A 200 -11.43 12.74 -30.88
CA TYR A 200 -12.48 12.13 -31.72
C TYR A 200 -12.31 12.50 -33.20
N LEU A 201 -12.11 13.80 -33.50
CA LEU A 201 -11.91 14.28 -34.87
C LEU A 201 -10.61 13.76 -35.51
N ASN A 202 -9.57 13.53 -34.70
CA ASN A 202 -8.29 12.97 -35.13
C ASN A 202 -8.27 11.43 -35.17
N SER A 203 -9.37 10.73 -34.85
CA SER A 203 -9.38 9.27 -34.76
C SER A 203 -9.21 8.58 -36.12
N GLY A 204 -8.23 7.68 -36.21
CA GLY A 204 -7.93 6.88 -37.41
C GLY A 204 -8.91 5.75 -37.72
N MET A 205 -9.99 5.57 -36.94
CA MET A 205 -10.97 4.50 -37.13
C MET A 205 -11.78 4.68 -38.42
N ASN A 206 -11.54 3.83 -39.41
CA ASN A 206 -12.12 3.89 -40.75
C ASN A 206 -13.28 2.89 -40.94
N LYS A 207 -14.30 3.28 -41.72
CA LYS A 207 -15.52 2.50 -41.97
C LYS A 207 -15.28 1.29 -42.88
N LYS A 208 -14.71 0.20 -42.34
CA LYS A 208 -14.64 -1.13 -42.99
C LYS A 208 -15.91 -1.98 -42.77
N SER A 209 -16.57 -1.79 -41.64
CA SER A 209 -17.96 -2.19 -41.37
C SER A 209 -18.64 -1.06 -40.59
N GLU A 210 -19.97 -1.00 -40.52
CA GLU A 210 -20.66 -0.05 -39.64
C GLU A 210 -20.69 -0.52 -38.17
N PHE A 211 -20.26 -1.77 -37.94
CA PHE A 211 -20.64 -2.61 -36.82
C PHE A 211 -19.51 -3.60 -36.49
N ILE A 212 -19.10 -3.64 -35.22
CA ILE A 212 -17.94 -4.41 -34.72
C ILE A 212 -18.33 -5.14 -33.42
N SER A 213 -17.92 -6.40 -33.25
CA SER A 213 -18.16 -7.21 -32.03
C SER A 213 -17.04 -7.02 -30.99
N VAL A 214 -17.28 -7.30 -29.69
CA VAL A 214 -16.28 -7.10 -28.61
C VAL A 214 -14.89 -7.68 -28.94
N LYS A 215 -14.85 -8.88 -29.53
CA LYS A 215 -13.60 -9.60 -29.84
C LYS A 215 -12.77 -8.95 -30.95
N GLU A 216 -13.38 -8.05 -31.71
CA GLU A 216 -12.79 -7.24 -32.76
C GLU A 216 -12.48 -5.81 -32.27
N THR A 217 -12.67 -5.52 -30.98
CA THR A 217 -12.36 -4.21 -30.36
C THR A 217 -11.07 -4.22 -29.55
N ASP A 218 -10.49 -3.03 -29.44
CA ASP A 218 -9.37 -2.71 -28.54
C ASP A 218 -9.80 -2.56 -27.06
N MET A 219 -11.01 -2.97 -26.66
CA MET A 219 -11.45 -2.91 -25.26
C MET A 219 -10.52 -3.70 -24.32
N HIS A 220 -9.82 -4.73 -24.83
CA HIS A 220 -8.76 -5.43 -24.11
C HIS A 220 -7.56 -4.54 -23.76
N ILE A 221 -7.22 -3.56 -24.60
CA ILE A 221 -6.23 -2.51 -24.32
C ILE A 221 -6.79 -1.54 -23.26
N TYR A 222 -8.08 -1.18 -23.35
CA TYR A 222 -8.70 -0.23 -22.43
C TYR A 222 -8.69 -0.78 -21.00
N TYR A 223 -9.12 -2.03 -20.82
CA TYR A 223 -8.98 -2.77 -19.57
C TYR A 223 -7.53 -2.85 -19.09
N THR A 224 -6.59 -3.21 -19.97
CA THR A 224 -5.16 -3.34 -19.59
C THR A 224 -4.54 -1.99 -19.19
N ASN A 225 -5.04 -0.87 -19.73
CA ASN A 225 -4.64 0.47 -19.33
C ASN A 225 -5.28 0.90 -18.00
N ARG A 226 -6.57 0.60 -17.78
CA ARG A 226 -7.24 0.84 -16.50
C ARG A 226 -6.64 0.02 -15.36
N SER A 227 -6.29 -1.24 -15.62
CA SER A 227 -5.47 -2.09 -14.75
C SER A 227 -4.17 -1.40 -14.31
N PHE A 228 -3.54 -0.60 -15.19
CA PHE A 228 -2.31 0.11 -14.84
C PHE A 228 -2.56 1.32 -13.93
N CYS A 229 -3.68 2.03 -14.09
CA CYS A 229 -4.15 2.98 -13.07
C CYS A 229 -4.40 2.27 -11.74
N HIS A 230 -5.08 1.13 -11.76
CA HIS A 230 -5.30 0.33 -10.56
C HIS A 230 -3.98 -0.07 -9.89
N MET A 231 -2.93 -0.45 -10.64
CA MET A 231 -1.59 -0.71 -10.08
C MET A 231 -0.94 0.53 -9.45
N LYS A 232 -1.02 1.71 -10.08
CA LYS A 232 -0.47 2.97 -9.53
C LYS A 232 -1.29 3.53 -8.36
N LEU A 233 -2.56 3.12 -8.24
CA LEU A 233 -3.45 3.38 -7.11
C LEU A 233 -3.56 2.19 -6.14
N GLU A 234 -2.65 1.21 -6.25
CA GLU A 234 -2.49 0.08 -5.31
C GLU A 234 -3.68 -0.89 -5.20
N ASN A 235 -4.62 -0.77 -6.14
CA ASN A 235 -5.79 -1.62 -6.30
C ASN A 235 -5.42 -2.89 -7.08
N TYR A 236 -4.48 -3.68 -6.57
CA TYR A 236 -3.93 -4.83 -7.29
C TYR A 236 -4.96 -5.93 -7.59
N GLY A 237 -5.99 -6.06 -6.75
CA GLY A 237 -7.16 -6.93 -7.00
C GLY A 237 -7.96 -6.46 -8.21
N SER A 238 -8.35 -5.18 -8.28
CA SER A 238 -9.09 -4.65 -9.43
C SER A 238 -8.24 -4.59 -10.71
N SER A 239 -6.91 -4.45 -10.59
CA SER A 239 -6.01 -4.67 -11.74
C SER A 239 -6.09 -6.11 -12.25
N ILE A 240 -6.09 -7.10 -11.35
CA ILE A 240 -6.23 -8.52 -11.68
C ILE A 240 -7.59 -8.82 -12.34
N GLU A 241 -8.67 -8.20 -11.86
CA GLU A 241 -10.02 -8.31 -12.43
C GLU A 241 -10.09 -7.72 -13.86
N ASP A 242 -9.64 -6.48 -14.05
CA ASP A 242 -9.55 -5.84 -15.38
C ASP A 242 -8.73 -6.67 -16.37
N ILE A 243 -7.62 -7.25 -15.91
CA ILE A 243 -6.78 -8.11 -16.73
C ILE A 243 -7.49 -9.40 -17.12
N ASP A 244 -8.29 -10.01 -16.25
CA ASP A 244 -9.06 -11.19 -16.62
C ASP A 244 -10.19 -10.86 -17.61
N GLU A 245 -10.81 -9.68 -17.55
CA GLU A 245 -11.70 -9.23 -18.64
C GLU A 245 -10.93 -9.01 -19.96
N ALA A 246 -9.76 -8.36 -19.92
CA ALA A 246 -8.89 -8.19 -21.10
C ALA A 246 -8.49 -9.55 -21.73
N LEU A 247 -8.22 -10.56 -20.91
CA LEU A 247 -7.82 -11.90 -21.36
C LEU A 247 -8.98 -12.78 -21.83
N LYS A 248 -10.24 -12.51 -21.41
CA LYS A 248 -11.44 -13.11 -22.05
C LYS A 248 -11.62 -12.61 -23.48
N ILE A 249 -11.26 -11.37 -23.75
CA ILE A 249 -11.34 -10.74 -25.07
C ILE A 249 -10.16 -11.19 -25.95
N ASN A 250 -8.92 -11.07 -25.45
CA ASN A 250 -7.70 -11.44 -26.17
C ASN A 250 -6.77 -12.35 -25.32
N PRO A 251 -6.95 -13.69 -25.37
CA PRO A 251 -6.14 -14.67 -24.63
C PRO A 251 -4.65 -14.77 -25.02
N LEU A 252 -4.21 -13.98 -26.01
CA LEU A 252 -2.82 -13.92 -26.48
C LEU A 252 -2.13 -12.59 -26.13
N TYR A 253 -2.83 -11.66 -25.46
CA TYR A 253 -2.27 -10.34 -25.15
C TYR A 253 -1.21 -10.40 -24.04
N ALA A 254 0.06 -10.46 -24.43
CA ALA A 254 1.18 -10.63 -23.50
C ALA A 254 1.31 -9.50 -22.46
N LYS A 255 0.95 -8.25 -22.81
CA LYS A 255 1.02 -7.09 -21.89
C LYS A 255 0.05 -7.23 -20.70
N ALA A 256 -1.11 -7.87 -20.90
CA ALA A 256 -2.03 -8.21 -19.82
C ALA A 256 -1.43 -9.25 -18.87
N TYR A 257 -0.85 -10.35 -19.37
CA TYR A 257 -0.15 -11.33 -18.53
C TYR A 257 1.04 -10.73 -17.76
N TYR A 258 1.77 -9.79 -18.35
CA TYR A 258 2.85 -9.07 -17.67
C TYR A 258 2.33 -8.21 -16.51
N ARG A 259 1.32 -7.35 -16.77
CA ARG A 259 0.68 -6.55 -15.70
C ARG A 259 0.03 -7.43 -14.62
N LYS A 260 -0.43 -8.65 -14.96
CA LYS A 260 -0.93 -9.62 -13.97
C LYS A 260 0.19 -10.17 -13.09
N GLY A 261 1.31 -10.55 -13.71
CA GLY A 261 2.51 -11.01 -13.02
C GLY A 261 3.02 -9.96 -12.03
N CYS A 262 3.04 -8.69 -12.46
CA CYS A 262 3.37 -7.57 -11.59
C CYS A 262 2.33 -7.36 -10.46
N SER A 263 1.03 -7.45 -10.75
CA SER A 263 -0.01 -7.26 -9.72
C SER A 263 0.02 -8.35 -8.63
N PHE A 264 0.19 -9.62 -9.01
CA PHE A 264 0.42 -10.72 -8.05
C PHE A 264 1.74 -10.57 -7.27
N LEU A 265 2.77 -10.02 -7.91
CA LEU A 265 4.05 -9.75 -7.28
C LEU A 265 3.91 -8.69 -6.17
N MET A 266 3.18 -7.59 -6.41
CA MET A 266 2.87 -6.59 -5.35
C MET A 266 2.13 -7.21 -4.15
N LEU A 267 1.25 -8.18 -4.43
CA LEU A 267 0.50 -8.97 -3.44
C LEU A 267 1.34 -10.06 -2.74
N SER A 268 2.64 -10.16 -3.02
CA SER A 268 3.52 -11.25 -2.54
C SER A 268 3.12 -12.67 -2.99
N ASP A 269 2.15 -12.84 -3.90
CA ASP A 269 1.87 -14.12 -4.56
C ASP A 269 2.90 -14.37 -5.68
N LEU A 270 4.11 -14.69 -5.24
CA LEU A 270 5.25 -15.06 -6.09
C LEU A 270 4.95 -16.27 -6.99
N LYS A 271 3.95 -17.10 -6.65
CA LYS A 271 3.57 -18.28 -7.43
C LYS A 271 2.72 -17.87 -8.63
N SER A 272 1.60 -17.18 -8.40
CA SER A 272 0.76 -16.67 -9.50
C SER A 272 1.53 -15.65 -10.35
N ALA A 273 2.41 -14.85 -9.75
CA ALA A 273 3.36 -14.02 -10.49
C ALA A 273 4.28 -14.85 -11.40
N SER A 274 4.91 -15.91 -10.87
CA SER A 274 5.75 -16.83 -11.66
C SER A 274 4.99 -17.47 -12.82
N ASP A 275 3.75 -17.88 -12.62
CA ASP A 275 2.95 -18.53 -13.67
C ASP A 275 2.50 -17.53 -14.75
N CYS A 276 2.23 -16.28 -14.38
CA CYS A 276 1.99 -15.18 -15.33
C CYS A 276 3.23 -14.86 -16.17
N PHE A 277 4.42 -14.65 -15.56
CA PHE A 277 5.65 -14.40 -16.33
C PHE A 277 6.05 -15.60 -17.21
N GLN A 278 5.78 -16.84 -16.78
CA GLN A 278 5.92 -18.03 -17.64
C GLN A 278 4.98 -18.04 -18.84
N LYS A 279 3.78 -17.43 -18.73
CA LYS A 279 2.84 -17.28 -19.84
C LYS A 279 3.26 -16.15 -20.79
N VAL A 280 3.84 -15.05 -20.29
CA VAL A 280 4.48 -14.03 -21.14
C VAL A 280 5.60 -14.66 -21.98
N LEU A 281 6.52 -15.41 -21.37
CA LEU A 281 7.64 -16.08 -22.06
C LEU A 281 7.23 -17.22 -23.03
N LYS A 282 5.94 -17.59 -23.07
CA LYS A 282 5.36 -18.50 -24.08
C LYS A 282 4.74 -17.75 -25.27
N LEU A 283 4.53 -16.45 -25.14
CA LEU A 283 3.93 -15.56 -26.15
C LEU A 283 4.98 -14.62 -26.77
N THR A 284 5.97 -14.19 -25.99
CA THR A 284 7.03 -13.26 -26.40
C THR A 284 8.40 -13.71 -25.88
N LYS A 285 9.45 -12.98 -26.24
CA LYS A 285 10.83 -13.16 -25.72
C LYS A 285 11.20 -12.03 -24.76
N ASP A 286 10.26 -11.58 -23.93
CA ASP A 286 10.48 -10.47 -23.00
C ASP A 286 11.54 -10.81 -21.93
N LYS A 287 12.62 -10.03 -21.93
CA LYS A 287 13.74 -10.15 -21.00
C LYS A 287 13.36 -9.75 -19.57
N ASN A 288 12.42 -8.82 -19.40
CA ASN A 288 12.00 -8.34 -18.07
C ASN A 288 11.20 -9.43 -17.34
N SER A 289 10.28 -10.12 -18.03
CA SER A 289 9.63 -11.33 -17.54
C SER A 289 10.61 -12.45 -17.21
N GLU A 290 11.69 -12.63 -17.98
CA GLU A 290 12.72 -13.64 -17.67
C GLU A 290 13.46 -13.33 -16.36
N ILE A 291 13.78 -12.05 -16.12
CA ILE A 291 14.42 -11.57 -14.90
C ILE A 291 13.46 -11.70 -13.70
N LYS A 292 12.26 -11.13 -13.80
CA LYS A 292 11.24 -11.18 -12.72
C LYS A 292 10.87 -12.63 -12.39
N LEU A 293 10.76 -13.53 -13.37
CA LEU A 293 10.52 -14.97 -13.14
C LEU A 293 11.65 -15.67 -12.36
N LYS A 294 12.92 -15.41 -12.71
CA LYS A 294 14.07 -15.98 -11.99
C LYS A 294 14.08 -15.50 -10.53
N GLN A 295 13.79 -14.21 -10.31
CA GLN A 295 13.73 -13.59 -8.99
C GLN A 295 12.54 -14.11 -8.16
N CYS A 296 11.34 -14.27 -8.74
CA CYS A 296 10.19 -14.87 -8.05
C CYS A 296 10.48 -16.30 -7.59
N LYS A 297 11.14 -17.12 -8.45
CA LYS A 297 11.56 -18.48 -8.10
C LYS A 297 12.63 -18.51 -6.99
N LYS A 298 13.53 -17.53 -6.96
CA LYS A 298 14.50 -17.36 -5.86
C LYS A 298 13.76 -17.06 -4.54
N LEU A 299 12.88 -16.06 -4.53
CA LEU A 299 12.12 -15.66 -3.33
C LEU A 299 11.20 -16.78 -2.82
N LEU A 300 10.57 -17.57 -3.70
CA LEU A 300 9.79 -18.75 -3.32
C LEU A 300 10.64 -19.80 -2.60
N PHE A 301 11.87 -20.05 -3.08
CA PHE A 301 12.81 -20.95 -2.42
C PHE A 301 13.26 -20.40 -1.06
N GLU A 302 13.54 -19.10 -0.98
CA GLU A 302 13.94 -18.43 0.27
C GLU A 302 12.80 -18.42 1.31
N GLN A 303 11.54 -18.20 0.90
CA GLN A 303 10.36 -18.35 1.77
C GLN A 303 10.19 -19.79 2.27
N GLN A 304 10.36 -20.80 1.42
CA GLN A 304 10.25 -22.22 1.82
C GLN A 304 11.38 -22.63 2.78
N PHE A 305 12.60 -22.16 2.52
CA PHE A 305 13.76 -22.37 3.38
C PHE A 305 13.59 -21.69 4.74
N GLN A 306 13.12 -20.44 4.75
CA GLN A 306 12.84 -19.69 5.98
C GLN A 306 11.73 -20.35 6.82
N LYS A 307 10.61 -20.76 6.19
CA LYS A 307 9.54 -21.52 6.89
C LYS A 307 10.02 -22.87 7.45
N ALA A 308 11.03 -23.50 6.85
CA ALA A 308 11.67 -24.70 7.41
C ALA A 308 12.58 -24.40 8.61
N ILE A 309 13.15 -23.19 8.69
CA ILE A 309 14.00 -22.70 9.80
C ILE A 309 13.16 -22.18 10.98
N GLU A 310 11.97 -21.63 10.72
CA GLU A 310 11.03 -21.11 11.73
C GLU A 310 10.38 -22.20 12.58
N LEU A 311 10.50 -23.48 12.17
CA LEU A 311 10.17 -24.63 13.01
C LEU A 311 11.13 -24.81 14.20
N GLU A 312 12.29 -24.15 14.19
CA GLU A 312 13.13 -24.01 15.38
C GLU A 312 12.66 -22.80 16.22
N GLN A 313 12.15 -23.04 17.43
CA GLN A 313 11.79 -21.98 18.37
C GLN A 313 13.02 -21.13 18.74
N LYS A 314 13.17 -19.99 18.07
CA LYS A 314 14.15 -18.95 18.38
C LYS A 314 13.49 -17.88 19.23
N LEU A 315 14.24 -17.37 20.21
CA LEU A 315 13.82 -16.20 20.98
C LEU A 315 13.65 -15.01 20.02
N PRO A 316 12.64 -14.15 20.22
CA PRO A 316 12.51 -12.90 19.48
C PRO A 316 13.82 -12.09 19.53
N TYR A 317 14.14 -11.39 18.45
CA TYR A 317 15.45 -10.75 18.34
C TYR A 317 15.67 -9.71 19.45
N TYR A 318 14.63 -8.99 19.87
CA TYR A 318 14.67 -8.04 20.99
C TYR A 318 15.17 -8.64 22.31
N GLU A 319 14.95 -9.93 22.58
CA GLU A 319 15.45 -10.61 23.78
C GLU A 319 16.95 -10.94 23.69
N THR A 320 17.52 -10.92 22.49
CA THR A 320 18.93 -11.24 22.22
C THR A 320 19.85 -10.02 22.10
N VAL A 321 19.30 -8.78 22.08
CA VAL A 321 20.08 -7.55 21.87
C VAL A 321 20.85 -7.13 23.12
N VAL A 322 22.14 -7.47 23.16
CA VAL A 322 23.07 -7.02 24.22
C VAL A 322 23.55 -5.58 23.94
N LEU A 323 22.81 -4.58 24.44
CA LEU A 323 23.13 -3.16 24.25
C LEU A 323 24.58 -2.78 24.61
N ASP A 324 25.20 -3.42 25.59
CA ASP A 324 26.57 -3.13 26.03
C ASP A 324 27.67 -3.61 25.09
N SER A 325 27.33 -4.52 24.17
CA SER A 325 28.23 -4.87 23.04
C SER A 325 28.29 -3.77 21.98
N LEU A 326 27.24 -2.94 21.88
CA LEU A 326 27.16 -1.84 20.94
C LEU A 326 27.93 -0.62 21.46
N LYS A 327 28.56 0.11 20.54
CA LYS A 327 29.36 1.32 20.82
C LYS A 327 28.59 2.58 20.43
N ILE A 328 29.04 3.72 20.95
CA ILE A 328 28.71 5.03 20.38
C ILE A 328 29.76 5.33 19.32
N GLU A 329 29.32 5.45 18.07
CA GLU A 329 30.18 5.71 16.89
C GLU A 329 30.45 7.22 16.75
N ASN A 330 29.39 8.03 16.92
CA ASN A 330 29.45 9.48 16.80
C ASN A 330 29.01 10.14 18.11
N VAL A 331 29.98 10.62 18.90
CA VAL A 331 29.75 11.34 20.16
C VAL A 331 29.17 12.75 19.99
N LYS A 332 29.05 13.26 18.75
CA LYS A 332 28.39 14.55 18.45
C LYS A 332 26.89 14.38 18.17
N ALA A 333 26.44 13.19 17.80
CA ALA A 333 25.03 12.88 17.67
C ALA A 333 24.35 12.90 19.07
N PRO A 334 23.05 13.17 19.16
CA PRO A 334 22.29 12.97 20.39
C PRO A 334 22.51 11.56 20.95
N ILE A 335 22.69 11.48 22.27
CA ILE A 335 22.81 10.22 23.00
C ILE A 335 21.53 10.07 23.81
N TYR A 336 20.83 8.96 23.58
CA TYR A 336 19.59 8.64 24.27
C TYR A 336 19.87 8.27 25.74
N ASP A 337 19.23 9.00 26.66
CA ASP A 337 19.22 8.73 28.09
C ASP A 337 17.77 8.60 28.59
N ARG A 338 17.44 7.40 29.08
CA ARG A 338 16.14 7.02 29.65
C ARG A 338 15.67 7.95 30.77
N ASN A 339 16.61 8.60 31.48
CA ASN A 339 16.33 9.42 32.65
C ASN A 339 16.12 10.90 32.31
N ASN A 340 16.29 11.29 31.05
CA ASN A 340 16.35 12.69 30.63
C ASN A 340 15.67 12.90 29.25
N LEU A 341 14.44 12.38 29.11
CA LEU A 341 13.60 12.62 27.96
C LEU A 341 12.80 13.91 28.15
N SER A 342 12.81 14.78 27.14
CA SER A 342 12.08 16.04 27.13
C SER A 342 11.72 16.44 25.69
N ILE A 343 10.83 17.45 25.57
CA ILE A 343 10.54 18.09 24.28
C ILE A 343 11.82 18.63 23.60
N ASP A 344 12.76 19.20 24.37
CA ASP A 344 14.03 19.71 23.85
C ASP A 344 14.91 18.57 23.31
N PHE A 345 14.89 17.40 23.96
CA PHE A 345 15.62 16.22 23.46
C PHE A 345 14.99 15.66 22.18
N LEU A 346 13.66 15.57 22.12
CA LEU A 346 12.92 15.17 20.91
C LEU A 346 13.20 16.12 19.75
N GLN A 347 13.12 17.44 19.97
CA GLN A 347 13.44 18.47 18.98
C GLN A 347 14.89 18.37 18.53
N LYS A 348 15.85 18.25 19.46
CA LYS A 348 17.28 18.08 19.12
C LYS A 348 17.57 16.81 18.31
N VAL A 349 16.84 15.72 18.55
CA VAL A 349 16.93 14.51 17.73
C VAL A 349 16.34 14.74 16.34
N ALA A 350 15.16 15.38 16.26
CA ALA A 350 14.50 15.72 15.00
C ALA A 350 15.36 16.63 14.11
N GLU A 351 15.90 17.72 14.67
CA GLU A 351 16.85 18.62 14.00
C GLU A 351 18.07 17.86 13.50
N TYR A 352 18.69 17.03 14.35
CA TYR A 352 19.89 16.28 14.00
C TYR A 352 19.66 15.32 12.82
N ILE A 353 18.58 14.53 12.84
CA ILE A 353 18.29 13.55 11.77
C ILE A 353 17.67 14.18 10.51
N SER A 354 17.20 15.44 10.59
CA SER A 354 16.79 16.23 9.41
C SER A 354 17.95 16.66 8.50
N VAL A 355 19.21 16.48 8.93
CA VAL A 355 20.37 16.84 8.12
C VAL A 355 20.83 15.63 7.29
N PRO A 356 20.93 15.75 5.95
CA PRO A 356 21.36 14.64 5.09
C PRO A 356 22.65 13.95 5.55
N ASN A 357 22.61 12.62 5.57
CA ASN A 357 23.68 11.73 6.05
C ASN A 357 23.98 11.78 7.56
N GLN A 358 23.18 12.47 8.37
CA GLN A 358 23.25 12.35 9.83
C GLN A 358 22.25 11.29 10.31
N ARG A 359 22.75 10.30 11.06
CA ARG A 359 21.95 9.21 11.64
C ARG A 359 22.23 9.10 13.13
N LEU A 360 21.22 8.72 13.92
CA LEU A 360 21.38 8.47 15.35
C LEU A 360 22.31 7.26 15.58
N ASN A 361 23.04 7.22 16.69
CA ASN A 361 23.91 6.08 17.00
C ASN A 361 23.09 4.77 17.06
N LYS A 362 23.56 3.68 16.43
CA LYS A 362 22.85 2.39 16.44
C LYS A 362 22.47 1.94 17.86
N LYS A 363 23.38 2.06 18.84
CA LYS A 363 23.12 1.77 20.26
C LYS A 363 21.91 2.53 20.81
N CYS A 364 21.74 3.81 20.43
CA CYS A 364 20.63 4.64 20.89
C CYS A 364 19.31 4.22 20.21
N VAL A 365 19.33 3.90 18.91
CA VAL A 365 18.13 3.38 18.21
C VAL A 365 17.70 2.04 18.81
N CYS A 366 18.64 1.11 19.04
CA CYS A 366 18.32 -0.16 19.71
C CYS A 366 17.74 0.06 21.12
N ALA A 367 18.26 1.02 21.89
CA ALA A 367 17.74 1.32 23.23
C ALA A 367 16.32 1.90 23.18
N ILE A 368 16.05 2.83 22.26
CA ILE A 368 14.72 3.39 22.00
C ILE A 368 13.73 2.27 21.65
N ILE A 369 14.07 1.38 20.71
CA ILE A 369 13.15 0.31 20.30
C ILE A 369 12.89 -0.68 21.46
N LEU A 370 13.91 -1.07 22.23
CA LEU A 370 13.73 -1.97 23.37
C LEU A 370 12.84 -1.36 24.47
N ASP A 371 12.95 -0.06 24.71
CA ASP A 371 12.11 0.64 25.68
C ASP A 371 10.67 0.83 25.15
N VAL A 372 10.50 1.06 23.84
CA VAL A 372 9.19 1.09 23.17
C VAL A 372 8.53 -0.28 23.21
N ILE A 373 9.25 -1.37 22.93
CA ILE A 373 8.73 -2.75 23.06
C ILE A 373 8.22 -2.98 24.49
N LYS A 374 9.00 -2.57 25.50
CA LYS A 374 8.57 -2.69 26.89
C LYS A 374 7.29 -1.90 27.18
N LEU A 375 7.16 -0.68 26.65
CA LEU A 375 5.96 0.15 26.83
C LEU A 375 4.74 -0.46 26.10
N LEU A 376 4.89 -0.79 24.82
CA LEU A 376 3.80 -1.28 23.96
C LEU A 376 3.23 -2.61 24.44
N LYS A 377 4.05 -3.48 25.05
CA LYS A 377 3.60 -4.74 25.68
C LYS A 377 2.56 -4.55 26.79
N GLU A 378 2.63 -3.45 27.54
CA GLU A 378 1.70 -3.15 28.63
C GLU A 378 0.36 -2.56 28.11
N LEU A 379 0.24 -2.28 26.80
CA LEU A 379 -0.99 -1.74 26.20
C LEU A 379 -1.93 -2.88 25.74
N PRO A 380 -3.26 -2.73 25.90
CA PRO A 380 -4.24 -3.62 25.29
C PRO A 380 -4.24 -3.48 23.76
N THR A 381 -4.81 -4.48 23.07
CA THR A 381 -4.90 -4.45 21.59
C THR A 381 -5.91 -3.41 21.08
N LEU A 382 -6.91 -3.10 21.90
CA LEU A 382 -7.85 -1.98 21.74
C LEU A 382 -7.62 -0.97 22.88
N VAL A 383 -7.16 0.24 22.58
CA VAL A 383 -6.87 1.26 23.61
C VAL A 383 -8.01 2.27 23.74
N ARG A 384 -8.49 2.51 24.97
CA ARG A 384 -9.54 3.51 25.24
C ARG A 384 -8.92 4.84 25.69
N LEU A 385 -9.34 5.94 25.07
CA LEU A 385 -8.95 7.32 25.39
C LEU A 385 -10.19 8.16 25.70
N ASN A 386 -10.14 8.97 26.76
CA ASN A 386 -11.24 9.82 27.20
C ASN A 386 -10.70 11.21 27.53
N LEU A 387 -11.03 12.20 26.68
CA LEU A 387 -10.49 13.56 26.80
C LEU A 387 -11.25 14.38 27.84
N GLN A 388 -10.51 15.18 28.61
CA GLN A 388 -11.05 16.27 29.42
C GLN A 388 -11.40 17.48 28.53
N GLU A 389 -12.26 18.37 29.04
CA GLU A 389 -12.89 19.44 28.25
C GLU A 389 -11.90 20.44 27.60
N ASP A 390 -10.71 20.60 28.19
CA ASP A 390 -9.62 21.44 27.71
C ASP A 390 -8.55 20.69 26.89
N GLU A 391 -8.45 19.36 27.02
CA GLU A 391 -7.50 18.50 26.29
C GLU A 391 -7.82 18.43 24.78
N THR A 392 -6.78 18.25 23.97
CA THR A 392 -6.91 18.05 22.52
C THR A 392 -6.18 16.80 22.05
N LEU A 393 -6.77 16.11 21.06
CA LEU A 393 -6.16 14.99 20.35
C LEU A 393 -6.12 15.31 18.85
N THR A 394 -4.96 15.16 18.25
CA THR A 394 -4.75 15.32 16.80
C THR A 394 -4.52 13.94 16.19
N ILE A 395 -5.44 13.48 15.33
CA ILE A 395 -5.29 12.22 14.59
C ILE A 395 -4.65 12.54 13.24
N CYS A 396 -3.45 12.02 13.03
CA CYS A 396 -2.80 11.96 11.73
C CYS A 396 -3.03 10.57 11.13
N GLY A 397 -3.19 10.49 9.82
CA GLY A 397 -3.13 9.24 9.07
C GLY A 397 -1.69 8.89 8.69
N ASP A 398 -1.59 8.13 7.61
CA ASP A 398 -0.36 7.61 7.01
C ASP A 398 0.69 8.71 6.78
N ILE A 399 1.96 8.40 7.05
CA ILE A 399 3.12 9.31 6.95
C ILE A 399 4.16 8.78 5.94
N HIS A 400 4.25 7.47 5.73
CA HIS A 400 5.06 6.81 4.69
C HIS A 400 6.46 7.42 4.49
N GLY A 401 7.24 7.55 5.58
CA GLY A 401 8.60 8.06 5.52
C GLY A 401 8.76 9.52 5.05
N GLN A 402 7.70 10.32 4.96
CA GLN A 402 7.76 11.75 4.64
C GLN A 402 8.14 12.59 5.88
N PHE A 403 9.37 12.41 6.35
CA PHE A 403 9.87 13.02 7.60
C PHE A 403 9.75 14.55 7.64
N TYR A 404 9.95 15.24 6.51
CA TYR A 404 9.91 16.70 6.46
C TYR A 404 8.47 17.23 6.58
N ASP A 405 7.49 16.49 6.07
CA ASP A 405 6.06 16.79 6.25
C ASP A 405 5.60 16.48 7.67
N LEU A 406 6.11 15.42 8.31
CA LEU A 406 5.91 15.17 9.74
C LEU A 406 6.41 16.36 10.59
N LEU A 407 7.57 16.92 10.29
CA LEU A 407 8.05 18.15 10.93
C LEU A 407 7.20 19.38 10.58
N ASN A 408 6.57 19.42 9.40
CA ASN A 408 5.60 20.46 9.04
C ASN A 408 4.31 20.35 9.88
N ILE A 409 3.79 19.14 10.14
CA ILE A 409 2.68 18.94 11.09
C ILE A 409 3.04 19.49 12.48
N MET A 410 4.24 19.16 13.00
CA MET A 410 4.72 19.67 14.29
C MET A 410 4.87 21.20 14.32
N LYS A 411 5.16 21.82 13.16
CA LYS A 411 5.25 23.28 13.00
C LYS A 411 3.87 23.95 12.91
N ILE A 412 2.89 23.31 12.29
CA ILE A 412 1.52 23.83 12.11
C ILE A 412 0.70 23.68 13.40
N ASN A 413 0.77 22.51 14.05
CA ASN A 413 -0.11 22.14 15.17
C ASN A 413 0.63 22.03 16.52
N GLY A 414 1.94 22.32 16.55
CA GLY A 414 2.79 22.22 17.73
C GLY A 414 3.28 20.79 17.98
N TYR A 415 4.42 20.67 18.67
CA TYR A 415 4.94 19.38 19.14
C TYR A 415 3.97 18.72 20.16
N PRO A 416 4.11 17.39 20.41
CA PRO A 416 3.34 16.73 21.45
C PRO A 416 3.62 17.31 22.84
N SER A 417 2.61 17.32 23.70
CA SER A 417 2.72 17.75 25.10
C SER A 417 1.60 17.13 25.93
N GLU A 418 1.59 17.40 27.24
CA GLU A 418 0.50 16.99 28.17
C GLU A 418 -0.89 17.51 27.74
N THR A 419 -0.97 18.57 26.92
CA THR A 419 -2.23 19.20 26.46
C THR A 419 -2.47 19.12 24.94
N ASN A 420 -1.46 18.67 24.18
CA ASN A 420 -1.49 18.53 22.73
C ASN A 420 -1.16 17.07 22.36
N SER A 421 -2.14 16.19 22.52
CA SER A 421 -2.00 14.76 22.24
C SER A 421 -2.06 14.48 20.74
N TYR A 422 -1.41 13.39 20.32
CA TYR A 422 -1.36 12.91 18.94
C TYR A 422 -1.67 11.41 18.86
N LEU A 423 -2.43 11.01 17.84
CA LEU A 423 -2.52 9.62 17.38
C LEU A 423 -2.04 9.58 15.93
N PHE A 424 -1.05 8.76 15.62
CA PHE A 424 -0.63 8.47 14.24
C PHE A 424 -1.20 7.11 13.86
N ASN A 425 -2.02 7.08 12.81
CA ASN A 425 -2.94 5.97 12.55
C ASN A 425 -2.33 4.90 11.62
N GLY A 426 -1.16 4.39 12.00
CA GLY A 426 -0.38 3.44 11.20
C GLY A 426 0.39 4.08 10.04
N ASP A 427 1.05 3.22 9.27
CA ASP A 427 1.75 3.51 8.02
C ASP A 427 2.75 4.66 8.13
N PHE A 428 3.66 4.48 9.07
CA PHE A 428 4.76 5.40 9.39
C PHE A 428 5.92 5.26 8.39
N VAL A 429 6.11 4.06 7.86
CA VAL A 429 7.29 3.64 7.09
C VAL A 429 6.93 3.22 5.66
N ASP A 430 7.96 2.79 4.91
CA ASP A 430 7.94 2.50 3.48
C ASP A 430 7.64 3.71 2.59
N ARG A 431 7.85 3.54 1.28
CA ARG A 431 7.66 4.54 0.21
C ARG A 431 8.62 5.72 0.31
N GLY A 432 8.45 6.61 1.28
CA GLY A 432 9.32 7.76 1.50
C GLY A 432 10.67 7.33 2.06
N SER A 433 11.74 7.87 1.48
CA SER A 433 13.14 7.50 1.75
C SER A 433 13.72 8.04 3.08
N PHE A 434 12.84 8.43 4.01
CA PHE A 434 13.15 8.90 5.37
C PHE A 434 12.31 8.17 6.44
N SER A 435 11.95 6.91 6.17
CA SER A 435 11.16 6.06 7.07
C SER A 435 11.83 5.83 8.43
N VAL A 436 13.15 5.72 8.44
CA VAL A 436 13.97 5.58 9.65
C VAL A 436 13.89 6.82 10.53
N GLU A 437 13.87 8.01 9.95
CA GLU A 437 13.77 9.26 10.70
C GLU A 437 12.36 9.46 11.27
N VAL A 438 11.31 9.14 10.50
CA VAL A 438 9.92 9.11 10.98
C VAL A 438 9.77 8.19 12.18
N ILE A 439 10.17 6.92 12.07
CA ILE A 439 9.91 5.95 13.15
C ILE A 439 10.75 6.23 14.41
N ILE A 440 11.98 6.72 14.26
CA ILE A 440 12.79 7.19 15.40
C ILE A 440 12.11 8.36 16.11
N PHE A 441 11.54 9.32 15.36
CA PHE A 441 10.80 10.43 15.94
C PHE A 441 9.55 9.96 16.69
N LEU A 442 8.72 9.14 16.06
CA LEU A 442 7.46 8.64 16.65
C LEU A 442 7.71 7.79 17.91
N PHE A 443 8.73 6.91 17.88
CA PHE A 443 9.11 6.10 19.04
C PHE A 443 9.69 6.95 20.18
N LEU A 444 10.53 7.94 19.88
CA LEU A 444 11.05 8.85 20.91
C LEU A 444 9.96 9.74 21.50
N ALA A 445 9.04 10.24 20.67
CA ALA A 445 7.86 10.98 21.10
C ALA A 445 6.96 10.12 22.00
N LYS A 446 6.76 8.84 21.64
CA LYS A 446 6.00 7.87 22.46
C LYS A 446 6.64 7.59 23.82
N LEU A 447 7.97 7.54 23.90
CA LEU A 447 8.68 7.39 25.18
C LEU A 447 8.68 8.68 26.02
N THR A 448 8.67 9.85 25.36
CA THR A 448 8.72 11.16 26.04
C THR A 448 7.33 11.55 26.57
N PHE A 449 6.27 11.20 25.84
CA PHE A 449 4.88 11.52 26.16
C PHE A 449 4.00 10.26 26.10
N PRO A 450 4.21 9.29 27.02
CA PRO A 450 3.59 7.96 26.95
C PRO A 450 2.06 7.98 27.00
N ASN A 451 1.47 9.00 27.61
CA ASN A 451 0.02 9.16 27.77
C ASN A 451 -0.63 10.06 26.69
N ASN A 452 0.17 10.78 25.89
CA ASN A 452 -0.31 11.78 24.93
C ASN A 452 0.07 11.46 23.48
N VAL A 453 1.07 10.61 23.25
CA VAL A 453 1.40 10.09 21.91
C VAL A 453 0.86 8.67 21.79
N HIS A 454 0.14 8.40 20.71
CA HIS A 454 -0.54 7.16 20.43
C HIS A 454 -0.20 6.70 19.01
N LEU A 455 -0.11 5.39 18.81
CA LEU A 455 0.30 4.76 17.56
C LEU A 455 -0.60 3.53 17.38
N THR A 456 -1.31 3.42 16.25
CA THR A 456 -1.84 2.12 15.79
C THR A 456 -0.81 1.42 14.90
N ARG A 457 -1.02 0.14 14.65
CA ARG A 457 -0.36 -0.58 13.56
C ARG A 457 -1.10 -0.28 12.25
N GLY A 458 -0.39 0.04 11.18
CA GLY A 458 -0.88 0.01 9.80
C GLY A 458 -0.43 -1.25 9.07
N ASN A 459 -0.81 -1.42 7.80
CA ASN A 459 -0.37 -2.59 7.02
C ASN A 459 1.12 -2.51 6.64
N HIS A 460 1.69 -1.30 6.55
CA HIS A 460 3.12 -1.10 6.33
C HIS A 460 3.99 -1.33 7.58
N GLU A 461 3.42 -1.47 8.77
CA GLU A 461 4.15 -2.01 9.93
C GLU A 461 4.18 -3.56 9.90
N THR A 462 4.56 -4.17 8.77
CA THR A 462 4.64 -5.63 8.58
C THR A 462 5.89 -6.08 7.82
N ASP A 463 6.40 -7.26 8.19
CA ASP A 463 7.57 -7.91 7.60
C ASP A 463 7.43 -8.14 6.09
N ASN A 464 6.20 -8.27 5.57
CA ASN A 464 5.98 -8.44 4.13
C ASN A 464 6.08 -7.10 3.40
N MET A 465 5.40 -6.05 3.86
CA MET A 465 5.45 -4.74 3.20
C MET A 465 6.87 -4.14 3.22
N ASN A 466 7.54 -4.20 4.37
CA ASN A 466 8.87 -3.60 4.55
C ASN A 466 9.95 -4.21 3.64
N LYS A 467 9.80 -5.48 3.23
CA LYS A 467 10.68 -6.14 2.26
C LYS A 467 10.51 -5.62 0.83
N LEU A 468 9.33 -5.12 0.48
CA LEU A 468 9.03 -4.68 -0.89
C LEU A 468 9.23 -3.17 -1.04
N TYR A 469 8.63 -2.40 -0.13
CA TYR A 469 8.36 -0.97 -0.32
C TYR A 469 9.39 -0.02 0.31
N GLY A 470 10.42 -0.56 0.96
CA GLY A 470 11.72 0.11 1.13
C GLY A 470 12.31 0.17 2.54
N PHE A 471 11.54 -0.05 3.60
CA PHE A 471 12.02 0.11 4.98
C PHE A 471 13.14 -0.89 5.33
N LEU A 472 13.08 -2.13 4.82
CA LEU A 472 14.20 -3.08 4.95
C LEU A 472 15.48 -2.57 4.28
N GLY A 473 15.38 -2.10 3.03
CA GLY A 473 16.53 -1.58 2.29
C GLY A 473 17.11 -0.31 2.93
N GLU A 474 16.23 0.56 3.45
CA GLU A 474 16.61 1.78 4.15
C GLU A 474 17.35 1.47 5.47
N LEU A 475 16.90 0.45 6.21
CA LEU A 475 17.60 -0.03 7.41
C LEU A 475 18.92 -0.74 7.10
N GLN A 476 19.02 -1.44 5.96
CA GLN A 476 20.27 -2.07 5.50
C GLN A 476 21.32 -1.03 5.10
N GLU A 477 20.93 0.04 4.39
CA GLU A 477 21.81 1.19 4.06
C GLU A 477 22.17 2.00 5.32
N LYS A 478 21.17 2.37 6.14
CA LYS A 478 21.38 3.28 7.27
C LYS A 478 22.00 2.58 8.49
N TYR A 479 21.89 1.26 8.66
CA TYR A 479 22.48 0.51 9.78
C TYR A 479 23.01 -0.88 9.38
N ASP A 480 22.17 -1.92 9.52
CA ASP A 480 22.39 -3.29 9.04
C ASP A 480 21.07 -4.08 9.10
N GLU A 481 21.05 -5.22 8.41
CA GLU A 481 19.93 -6.17 8.30
C GLU A 481 19.26 -6.52 9.64
N LYS A 482 20.03 -6.61 10.73
CA LYS A 482 19.49 -6.98 12.05
C LYS A 482 18.64 -5.88 12.69
N MET A 483 18.70 -4.64 12.21
CA MET A 483 17.78 -3.59 12.67
C MET A 483 16.33 -3.87 12.24
N HIS A 484 16.12 -4.51 11.08
CA HIS A 484 14.78 -4.85 10.62
C HIS A 484 14.08 -5.81 11.59
N ALA A 485 14.78 -6.86 12.03
CA ALA A 485 14.24 -7.79 13.03
C ALA A 485 13.82 -7.09 14.32
N LEU A 486 14.58 -6.08 14.78
CA LEU A 486 14.25 -5.32 15.99
C LEU A 486 13.05 -4.38 15.81
N PHE A 487 12.90 -3.75 14.64
CA PHE A 487 11.71 -2.94 14.33
C PHE A 487 10.47 -3.80 14.12
N SER A 488 10.58 -4.90 13.37
CA SER A 488 9.55 -5.93 13.18
C SER A 488 9.00 -6.44 14.51
N ASP A 489 9.89 -6.82 15.44
CA ASP A 489 9.54 -7.18 16.81
C ASP A 489 8.77 -6.08 17.56
N SER A 490 9.04 -4.80 17.29
CA SER A 490 8.33 -3.68 17.91
C SER A 490 6.96 -3.39 17.28
N PHE A 491 6.84 -3.56 15.97
CA PHE A 491 5.59 -3.38 15.23
C PHE A 491 4.53 -4.39 15.67
N LYS A 492 4.95 -5.61 16.02
CA LYS A 492 4.11 -6.68 16.59
C LYS A 492 3.47 -6.31 17.94
N PHE A 493 3.94 -5.27 18.65
CA PHE A 493 3.31 -4.80 19.90
C PHE A 493 2.44 -3.54 19.73
N LEU A 494 2.42 -2.89 18.57
CA LEU A 494 1.54 -1.72 18.30
C LEU A 494 0.05 -2.11 18.44
N PRO A 495 -0.78 -1.36 19.20
CA PRO A 495 -2.24 -1.57 19.23
C PRO A 495 -2.88 -1.56 17.84
N LEU A 496 -3.94 -2.33 17.63
CA LEU A 496 -4.61 -2.42 16.34
C LEU A 496 -5.72 -1.36 16.16
N ALA A 497 -6.32 -0.92 17.27
CA ALA A 497 -7.39 0.08 17.24
C ALA A 497 -7.46 0.89 18.54
N TYR A 498 -8.16 2.02 18.47
CA TYR A 498 -8.48 2.89 19.60
C TYR A 498 -9.98 3.18 19.67
N VAL A 499 -10.48 3.47 20.87
CA VAL A 499 -11.80 4.08 21.08
C VAL A 499 -11.62 5.42 21.78
N LEU A 500 -12.03 6.50 21.12
CA LEU A 500 -12.03 7.86 21.66
C LEU A 500 -13.41 8.21 22.22
N ASN A 501 -13.43 8.75 23.45
CA ASN A 501 -14.62 9.20 24.17
C ASN A 501 -15.77 8.16 24.21
N ASP A 502 -15.40 6.87 24.26
CA ASP A 502 -16.27 5.68 24.19
C ASP A 502 -17.33 5.70 23.06
N THR A 503 -17.09 6.48 22.00
CA THR A 503 -18.07 6.75 20.92
C THR A 503 -17.47 6.77 19.51
N ILE A 504 -16.16 6.97 19.38
CA ILE A 504 -15.45 7.06 18.10
C ILE A 504 -14.45 5.92 18.02
N PHE A 505 -14.56 5.05 17.01
CA PHE A 505 -13.61 3.96 16.76
C PHE A 505 -12.55 4.39 15.74
N ILE A 506 -11.31 4.02 15.97
CA ILE A 506 -10.15 4.43 15.17
C ILE A 506 -9.30 3.19 14.85
N CYS A 507 -9.06 2.94 13.57
CA CYS A 507 -8.22 1.85 13.05
C CYS A 507 -7.50 2.32 11.78
N HIS A 508 -6.40 1.70 11.38
CA HIS A 508 -5.74 2.07 10.12
C HIS A 508 -6.59 1.68 8.90
N GLY A 509 -6.88 0.37 8.77
CA GLY A 509 -7.69 -0.23 7.72
C GLY A 509 -9.18 0.05 7.91
N GLY A 510 -9.96 -0.92 8.40
CA GLY A 510 -11.41 -0.77 8.48
C GLY A 510 -12.08 -1.71 9.48
N ILE A 511 -13.40 -1.92 9.34
CA ILE A 511 -14.18 -2.74 10.27
C ILE A 511 -14.23 -4.21 9.85
N PRO A 512 -14.34 -5.18 10.78
CA PRO A 512 -14.15 -6.60 10.46
C PRO A 512 -15.24 -7.24 9.58
N SER A 513 -14.83 -8.21 8.76
CA SER A 513 -15.69 -9.05 7.90
C SER A 513 -16.75 -9.80 8.70
N LYS A 514 -16.34 -10.31 9.86
CA LYS A 514 -17.18 -11.01 10.82
C LYS A 514 -18.18 -10.02 11.45
N THR A 515 -19.36 -9.92 10.84
CA THR A 515 -20.38 -8.90 11.18
C THR A 515 -20.83 -8.88 12.63
N ASP A 516 -20.66 -9.96 13.40
CA ASP A 516 -21.01 -10.05 14.83
C ASP A 516 -19.91 -9.57 15.78
N THR A 517 -18.72 -9.22 15.28
CA THR A 517 -17.55 -8.78 16.07
C THR A 517 -17.85 -7.59 16.97
N THR A 518 -17.45 -7.70 18.24
CA THR A 518 -17.54 -6.60 19.22
C THR A 518 -16.17 -6.00 19.55
N LEU A 519 -16.16 -4.87 20.26
CA LEU A 519 -14.93 -4.27 20.79
C LEU A 519 -14.15 -5.26 21.68
N GLU A 520 -14.83 -6.08 22.48
CA GLU A 520 -14.19 -7.09 23.33
C GLU A 520 -13.55 -8.21 22.49
N ASP A 521 -14.04 -8.51 21.29
CA ASP A 521 -13.39 -9.47 20.39
C ASP A 521 -12.10 -8.90 19.78
N ILE A 522 -12.06 -7.58 19.51
CA ILE A 522 -10.84 -6.89 19.07
C ILE A 522 -9.81 -6.81 20.21
N GLU A 523 -10.27 -6.55 21.44
CA GLU A 523 -9.41 -6.45 22.63
C GLU A 523 -8.70 -7.78 22.98
N LYS A 524 -9.33 -8.93 22.65
CA LYS A 524 -8.79 -10.29 22.85
C LYS A 524 -7.74 -10.73 21.82
N ILE A 525 -7.51 -9.96 20.75
CA ILE A 525 -6.55 -10.36 19.70
C ILE A 525 -5.14 -10.35 20.27
N ASP A 526 -4.47 -11.51 20.24
CA ASP A 526 -3.01 -11.57 20.35
C ASP A 526 -2.40 -11.00 19.06
N ARG A 527 -1.97 -9.75 19.15
CA ARG A 527 -1.40 -8.98 18.04
C ARG A 527 0.09 -9.23 17.81
N ASN A 528 0.75 -10.01 18.68
CA ASN A 528 2.18 -10.29 18.64
C ASN A 528 2.55 -11.32 17.57
N THR A 529 2.12 -11.06 16.35
CA THR A 529 2.26 -11.90 15.16
C THR A 529 2.31 -11.00 13.92
N GLU A 530 2.71 -11.56 12.78
CA GLU A 530 2.31 -10.97 11.50
C GLU A 530 0.82 -11.25 11.23
N PRO A 531 0.11 -10.35 10.54
CA PRO A 531 -1.26 -10.61 10.12
C PRO A 531 -1.30 -11.83 9.19
N MET A 532 -2.38 -12.61 9.31
CA MET A 532 -2.65 -13.76 8.44
C MET A 532 -3.32 -13.30 7.13
N ASP A 533 -3.52 -14.22 6.19
CA ASP A 533 -4.20 -13.90 4.93
C ASP A 533 -5.68 -13.46 5.14
N GLU A 534 -6.30 -13.89 6.24
CA GLU A 534 -7.69 -13.59 6.63
C GLU A 534 -7.84 -13.34 8.14
N GLY A 535 -8.85 -12.57 8.53
CA GLY A 535 -9.36 -12.47 9.91
C GLY A 535 -9.23 -11.07 10.54
N ILE A 536 -9.85 -10.87 11.71
CA ILE A 536 -10.10 -9.56 12.33
C ILE A 536 -8.84 -8.65 12.36
N MET A 537 -7.65 -9.19 12.66
CA MET A 537 -6.40 -8.42 12.63
C MET A 537 -6.06 -7.89 11.23
N THR A 538 -6.20 -8.73 10.21
CA THR A 538 -5.97 -8.37 8.80
C THR A 538 -7.02 -7.37 8.33
N ASP A 539 -8.28 -7.58 8.70
CA ASP A 539 -9.40 -6.69 8.39
C ASP A 539 -9.17 -5.26 8.90
N LEU A 540 -8.69 -5.13 10.15
CA LEU A 540 -8.34 -3.85 10.81
C LEU A 540 -7.17 -3.11 10.16
N LEU A 541 -6.40 -3.78 9.30
CA LEU A 541 -5.24 -3.23 8.60
C LEU A 541 -5.46 -3.03 7.09
N TRP A 542 -6.39 -3.77 6.46
CA TRP A 542 -6.51 -3.84 4.99
C TRP A 542 -7.90 -3.57 4.40
N SER A 543 -8.97 -3.51 5.20
CA SER A 543 -10.33 -3.31 4.65
C SER A 543 -10.65 -1.85 4.35
N ASP A 544 -11.35 -1.60 3.24
CA ASP A 544 -11.71 -0.25 2.74
C ASP A 544 -13.23 0.02 2.77
N PRO A 545 -13.68 1.28 2.93
CA PRO A 545 -15.08 1.62 2.76
C PRO A 545 -15.55 1.43 1.30
N ASN A 546 -16.85 1.18 1.13
CA ASN A 546 -17.54 1.12 -0.15
C ASN A 546 -18.81 1.98 -0.12
N GLU A 547 -19.23 2.51 -1.27
CA GLU A 547 -20.52 3.18 -1.45
C GLU A 547 -21.67 2.17 -1.52
N GLU A 548 -21.45 1.06 -2.23
CA GLU A 548 -22.42 -0.02 -2.36
C GLU A 548 -22.56 -0.84 -1.06
N LYS A 549 -23.73 -1.47 -0.89
CA LYS A 549 -24.09 -2.21 0.32
C LYS A 549 -23.47 -3.61 0.39
N GLY A 550 -23.35 -4.12 1.62
CA GLY A 550 -22.80 -5.44 1.91
C GLY A 550 -21.28 -5.47 1.91
N PHE A 551 -20.70 -6.63 1.58
CA PHE A 551 -19.26 -6.78 1.35
C PHE A 551 -18.98 -7.05 -0.13
N LYS A 552 -17.85 -6.54 -0.62
CA LYS A 552 -17.24 -6.95 -1.89
C LYS A 552 -15.79 -7.41 -1.65
N PRO A 553 -15.17 -8.16 -2.57
CA PRO A 553 -13.72 -8.34 -2.58
C PRO A 553 -12.98 -7.01 -2.41
N SER A 554 -11.80 -7.03 -1.79
CA SER A 554 -10.98 -5.83 -1.71
C SER A 554 -10.37 -5.52 -3.08
N LYS A 555 -10.53 -4.27 -3.51
CA LYS A 555 -9.82 -3.72 -4.66
C LYS A 555 -8.31 -3.90 -4.59
N ARG A 556 -7.73 -4.05 -3.38
CA ARG A 556 -6.30 -4.32 -3.15
C ARG A 556 -5.91 -5.77 -3.42
N GLY A 557 -6.85 -6.71 -3.31
CA GLY A 557 -6.60 -8.16 -3.42
C GLY A 557 -6.37 -8.88 -2.08
N ILE A 558 -6.44 -8.16 -0.95
CA ILE A 558 -6.41 -8.70 0.42
C ILE A 558 -7.47 -7.98 1.27
N GLY A 559 -8.16 -8.71 2.14
CA GLY A 559 -9.35 -8.23 2.84
C GLY A 559 -10.57 -8.04 1.91
N PHE A 560 -11.46 -7.12 2.28
CA PHE A 560 -12.71 -6.80 1.58
C PHE A 560 -12.94 -5.29 1.55
N SER A 561 -13.93 -4.84 0.79
CA SER A 561 -14.53 -3.52 0.97
C SER A 561 -15.94 -3.64 1.59
N PHE A 562 -16.33 -2.69 2.44
CA PHE A 562 -17.55 -2.77 3.26
C PHE A 562 -18.49 -1.57 3.06
N GLY A 563 -19.77 -1.87 2.87
CA GLY A 563 -20.82 -0.89 2.61
C GLY A 563 -21.33 -0.14 3.83
N THR A 564 -22.09 0.92 3.57
CA THR A 564 -22.69 1.78 4.60
C THR A 564 -23.54 1.01 5.63
N ASP A 565 -24.23 -0.05 5.20
CA ASP A 565 -25.05 -0.91 6.06
C ASP A 565 -24.23 -1.81 7.01
N ILE A 566 -23.01 -2.18 6.62
CA ILE A 566 -22.06 -2.87 7.50
C ILE A 566 -21.55 -1.90 8.58
N THR A 567 -21.25 -0.65 8.19
CA THR A 567 -20.88 0.43 9.12
C THR A 567 -21.99 0.75 10.11
N GLU A 568 -23.24 0.90 9.66
CA GLU A 568 -24.42 1.06 10.54
C GLU A 568 -24.54 -0.10 11.54
N SER A 569 -24.34 -1.34 11.08
CA SER A 569 -24.40 -2.55 11.90
C SER A 569 -23.28 -2.59 12.96
N PHE A 570 -22.03 -2.29 12.58
CA PHE A 570 -20.89 -2.29 13.49
C PHE A 570 -20.99 -1.19 14.55
N LEU A 571 -21.31 0.05 14.13
CA LEU A 571 -21.47 1.19 15.03
C LEU A 571 -22.58 0.94 16.05
N LYS A 572 -23.76 0.53 15.57
CA LYS A 572 -24.94 0.26 16.43
C LYS A 572 -24.70 -0.88 17.43
N ARG A 573 -23.99 -1.95 17.03
CA ARG A 573 -23.65 -3.08 17.90
C ARG A 573 -22.72 -2.68 19.04
N ASN A 574 -21.77 -1.80 18.76
CA ASN A 574 -20.72 -1.39 19.70
C ASN A 574 -21.02 -0.08 20.44
N ASN A 575 -22.24 0.49 20.28
CA ASN A 575 -22.65 1.77 20.85
C ASN A 575 -21.73 2.95 20.45
N LEU A 576 -21.28 2.95 19.20
CA LEU A 576 -20.42 3.97 18.59
C LEU A 576 -21.24 4.87 17.65
N SER A 577 -20.66 6.03 17.30
CA SER A 577 -21.25 7.00 16.36
C SER A 577 -20.37 7.34 15.15
N LEU A 578 -19.09 6.95 15.14
CA LEU A 578 -18.12 7.35 14.12
C LEU A 578 -16.98 6.33 13.99
N ILE A 579 -16.55 6.07 12.75
CA ILE A 579 -15.28 5.43 12.39
C ILE A 579 -14.30 6.49 11.87
N ILE A 580 -13.03 6.40 12.27
CA ILE A 580 -11.92 7.16 11.67
C ILE A 580 -10.89 6.16 11.18
N ARG A 581 -10.46 6.33 9.92
CA ARG A 581 -9.51 5.44 9.26
C ARG A 581 -8.54 6.18 8.34
N SER A 582 -7.55 5.47 7.80
CA SER A 582 -6.50 6.05 6.94
C SER A 582 -6.29 5.18 5.69
N HIS A 583 -5.10 4.65 5.40
CA HIS A 583 -4.85 3.62 4.36
C HIS A 583 -5.14 4.01 2.89
N GLU A 584 -5.78 5.15 2.62
CA GLU A 584 -6.15 5.65 1.30
C GLU A 584 -5.76 7.12 1.11
N VAL A 585 -5.05 7.38 0.02
CA VAL A 585 -4.81 8.74 -0.49
C VAL A 585 -6.15 9.42 -0.78
N ARG A 586 -6.33 10.66 -0.34
CA ARG A 586 -7.48 11.52 -0.65
C ARG A 586 -6.97 12.89 -1.07
N ASP A 587 -7.56 13.50 -2.10
CA ASP A 587 -7.01 14.72 -2.73
C ASP A 587 -6.92 15.92 -1.78
N GLU A 588 -7.90 16.09 -0.88
CA GLU A 588 -7.89 17.10 0.18
C GLU A 588 -7.23 16.61 1.49
N GLY A 589 -6.56 15.45 1.48
CA GLY A 589 -5.98 14.79 2.64
C GLY A 589 -6.99 14.12 3.59
N TYR A 590 -8.29 14.33 3.36
CA TYR A 590 -9.36 13.64 4.09
C TYR A 590 -10.63 13.53 3.25
N SER A 591 -11.55 12.67 3.68
CA SER A 591 -12.92 12.57 3.14
C SER A 591 -13.92 12.20 4.23
N ILE A 592 -15.19 12.59 4.01
CA ILE A 592 -16.32 12.30 4.88
C ILE A 592 -17.27 11.39 4.11
N GLU A 593 -17.47 10.18 4.60
CA GLU A 593 -18.01 9.07 3.82
C GLU A 593 -19.16 8.37 4.56
N GLN A 594 -19.91 7.53 3.85
CA GLN A 594 -20.99 6.70 4.40
C GLN A 594 -21.94 7.50 5.30
N ASN A 595 -22.56 8.55 4.72
CA ASN A 595 -23.44 9.52 5.41
C ASN A 595 -22.81 10.27 6.60
N GLY A 596 -21.48 10.33 6.67
CA GLY A 596 -20.73 10.98 7.77
C GLY A 596 -20.50 10.08 8.97
N MET A 597 -20.72 8.77 8.84
CA MET A 597 -20.38 7.76 9.86
C MET A 597 -18.93 7.27 9.76
N LEU A 598 -18.23 7.59 8.65
CA LEU A 598 -16.82 7.27 8.44
C LEU A 598 -16.05 8.50 7.96
N TYR A 599 -14.85 8.69 8.50
CA TYR A 599 -13.88 9.69 8.05
C TYR A 599 -12.59 8.98 7.65
N THR A 600 -12.10 9.23 6.44
CA THR A 600 -10.75 8.84 6.01
C THR A 600 -9.82 10.03 6.17
N VAL A 601 -8.63 9.86 6.77
CA VAL A 601 -7.59 10.90 6.90
C VAL A 601 -6.23 10.35 6.50
N PHE A 602 -5.48 11.12 5.73
CA PHE A 602 -4.19 10.77 5.13
C PHE A 602 -3.22 11.94 5.31
N SER A 603 -2.03 11.70 5.86
CA SER A 603 -1.12 12.76 6.33
C SER A 603 0.18 12.90 5.52
N ALA A 604 0.31 12.20 4.41
CA ALA A 604 1.41 12.32 3.44
C ALA A 604 0.99 13.19 2.23
N PRO A 605 1.30 14.51 2.21
CA PRO A 605 1.00 15.38 1.07
C PRO A 605 1.92 15.06 -0.13
N ASN A 606 1.43 15.26 -1.36
CA ASN A 606 2.10 14.90 -2.61
C ASN A 606 2.74 13.49 -2.56
N TYR A 607 1.94 12.50 -2.18
CA TYR A 607 2.41 11.13 -1.89
C TYR A 607 3.27 10.54 -3.01
N CYS A 608 4.34 9.86 -2.60
CA CYS A 608 5.39 9.31 -3.47
C CYS A 608 6.01 10.34 -4.45
N ASP A 609 6.03 11.63 -4.09
CA ASP A 609 6.48 12.77 -4.90
C ASP A 609 5.62 13.06 -6.16
N ILE A 610 4.54 12.30 -6.41
CA ILE A 610 3.81 12.28 -7.70
C ILE A 610 2.30 12.59 -7.60
N MET A 611 1.65 12.29 -6.48
CA MET A 611 0.18 12.26 -6.39
C MET A 611 -0.49 13.63 -6.26
N LYS A 612 0.25 14.68 -5.87
CA LYS A 612 -0.21 16.09 -5.75
C LYS A 612 -1.38 16.33 -4.78
N ASN A 613 -1.77 15.31 -4.00
CA ASN A 613 -2.77 15.41 -2.94
C ASN A 613 -2.29 16.33 -1.81
N LYS A 614 -3.23 16.92 -1.06
CA LYS A 614 -2.94 17.51 0.25
C LYS A 614 -2.79 16.42 1.31
N GLY A 615 -2.13 16.74 2.40
CA GLY A 615 -2.21 16.00 3.66
C GLY A 615 -3.25 16.67 4.57
N ALA A 616 -3.81 15.91 5.51
CA ALA A 616 -4.66 16.47 6.55
C ALA A 616 -4.42 15.81 7.92
N PHE A 617 -4.93 16.45 8.97
CA PHE A 617 -5.10 15.85 10.30
C PHE A 617 -6.42 16.28 10.93
N LEU A 618 -6.98 15.42 11.77
CA LEU A 618 -8.28 15.60 12.44
C LEU A 618 -8.06 16.02 13.90
N LYS A 619 -8.42 17.25 14.27
CA LYS A 619 -8.26 17.76 15.64
C LYS A 619 -9.56 17.69 16.43
N PHE A 620 -9.55 16.90 17.49
CA PHE A 620 -10.58 16.82 18.52
C PHE A 620 -10.22 17.68 19.73
N LYS A 621 -11.25 18.15 20.43
CA LYS A 621 -11.15 18.78 21.75
C LYS A 621 -12.25 18.23 22.66
N GLY A 622 -11.90 17.85 23.88
CA GLY A 622 -12.84 17.28 24.86
C GLY A 622 -13.76 16.23 24.26
N ARG A 623 -15.06 16.30 24.60
CA ARG A 623 -16.09 15.37 24.12
C ARG A 623 -16.72 15.74 22.77
N SER A 624 -15.99 16.42 21.88
CA SER A 624 -16.50 16.67 20.51
C SER A 624 -16.69 15.36 19.75
N VAL A 625 -17.88 15.16 19.18
CA VAL A 625 -18.21 14.01 18.30
C VAL A 625 -17.84 14.25 16.83
N LYS A 626 -17.26 15.40 16.50
CA LYS A 626 -16.73 15.72 15.16
C LYS A 626 -15.35 16.39 15.23
N PRO A 627 -14.43 16.08 14.31
CA PRO A 627 -13.14 16.75 14.24
C PRO A 627 -13.24 18.13 13.57
N ASN A 628 -12.31 19.02 13.92
CA ASN A 628 -11.87 20.06 13.00
C ASN A 628 -10.86 19.44 12.01
N CYS A 629 -11.11 19.54 10.71
CA CYS A 629 -10.26 18.95 9.67
C CYS A 629 -9.29 20.03 9.17
N VAL A 630 -7.99 19.81 9.33
CA VAL A 630 -6.95 20.79 8.95
C VAL A 630 -6.09 20.21 7.85
N THR A 631 -6.06 20.90 6.70
CA THR A 631 -5.30 20.47 5.51
C THR A 631 -3.99 21.24 5.37
N PHE A 632 -3.00 20.62 4.72
CA PHE A 632 -1.68 21.19 4.45
C PHE A 632 -1.09 20.62 3.14
N THR A 633 -0.12 21.35 2.57
CA THR A 633 0.65 20.92 1.39
C THR A 633 2.03 20.43 1.81
N GLU A 634 2.73 19.81 0.87
CA GLU A 634 4.07 19.27 1.00
C GLU A 634 5.13 20.35 1.27
N VAL A 635 6.24 19.94 1.87
CA VAL A 635 7.43 20.78 2.05
C VAL A 635 8.67 20.18 1.38
N LYS A 636 9.65 21.04 1.07
CA LYS A 636 10.89 20.61 0.43
C LYS A 636 11.72 19.72 1.35
N HIS A 637 11.95 18.49 0.90
CA HIS A 637 12.89 17.52 1.44
C HIS A 637 14.19 17.49 0.61
N PRO A 638 15.26 16.81 1.07
CA PRO A 638 16.44 16.52 0.26
C PRO A 638 16.11 15.69 -0.99
N ASN A 639 16.91 15.85 -2.05
CA ASN A 639 16.76 15.12 -3.30
C ASN A 639 17.16 13.62 -3.16
N VAL A 640 16.27 12.86 -2.54
CA VAL A 640 16.31 11.40 -2.41
C VAL A 640 14.92 10.93 -2.81
N PRO A 641 14.75 10.27 -3.98
CA PRO A 641 13.42 9.97 -4.51
C PRO A 641 12.69 8.95 -3.61
N SER A 642 11.36 9.00 -3.64
CA SER A 642 10.53 7.91 -3.13
C SER A 642 10.90 6.56 -3.77
N LEU A 643 10.70 5.48 -3.02
CA LEU A 643 11.04 4.10 -3.38
C LEU A 643 12.53 3.81 -3.69
N LYS A 644 13.48 4.73 -3.38
CA LYS A 644 14.94 4.50 -3.56
C LYS A 644 15.39 3.15 -2.99
N TYR A 645 14.88 2.79 -1.82
CA TYR A 645 15.26 1.58 -1.09
C TYR A 645 14.32 0.39 -1.30
N ALA A 646 13.27 0.54 -2.11
CA ALA A 646 12.36 -0.55 -2.48
C ALA A 646 13.12 -1.64 -3.25
N HIS A 647 12.74 -2.90 -3.06
CA HIS A 647 13.48 -4.03 -3.62
C HIS A 647 13.40 -4.04 -5.17
N ASN A 648 14.52 -4.26 -5.88
CA ASN A 648 14.65 -4.04 -7.33
C ASN A 648 13.67 -4.82 -8.24
N LEU A 649 12.98 -5.85 -7.73
CA LEU A 649 11.84 -6.49 -8.42
C LEU A 649 10.68 -5.52 -8.68
N TYR A 650 10.48 -4.59 -7.75
CA TYR A 650 9.33 -3.69 -7.58
C TYR A 650 9.62 -2.27 -8.08
N GLN A 651 10.90 -1.90 -8.15
CA GLN A 651 11.35 -0.83 -9.03
C GLN A 651 10.97 -1.18 -10.47
N ASN A 652 10.50 -0.18 -11.23
CA ASN A 652 9.99 -0.33 -12.59
C ASN A 652 8.84 -1.37 -12.67
N ILE A 653 7.81 -1.15 -11.84
CA ILE A 653 6.43 -1.63 -11.98
C ILE A 653 5.52 -0.41 -12.02
#